data_AF-A0A357XUX2-F1
#
_entry.id   AF-A0A357XUX2-F1
#
_cell.length_a   1.000
_cell.length_b   1.000
_cell.length_c   1.000
_cell.angle_alpha   90.00
_cell.angle_beta   90.00
_cell.angle_gamma   90.00
#
_symmetry.space_group_name_H-M   'P 1'
#
loop_
_entity.id
_entity.type
_entity.pdbx_description
1 polymer ?
#
loop_
_entity_poly.entity_id
_entity_poly.type
_entity_poly.pdbx_seq_one_letter_code
_entity_poly.pdbx_strand_id
1 'polypeptide(L)'
;MVPETPANKMPDVEKQDVEKHKVKKPGTLDVPLQPETVFSLKWLVAGIVALLLFGGGVVGLYFYQIRNLPTYIIEAADRLERAGKRKDAAKLLDGFRRNNPQEDTIYRRLDELNQKILIEEGRTSTQYATAIRVSQELKKRSSKQERLAIGERILNWEWDQRNYEQAMEEARDMFRLAAELGVDDREIASAWKIYTIGTILRLNEIDYRAADIPEANLPDSVDKLLQRAYALNPSDVELAILYARFLRGYSNDAYTRNSSEALVGETREARDKQADRIVDDMVDRNRNDTAAYLTRYQYRREFGLIDPQPQALDADLKKAVEVDPKNIAAQVLAGLFEIALSNRAREEGDEEAYKAHRAAAEHHFQEIGKRNEQSEIGFQFLGDLSLSEGRLAQGTEWYRKGVDRIRNRVAPEIESRFILALNDQGKFEEATAELARFNKYFRDPQIRLPKLELERMLQLIELLRARVYATEGSTVSLQSERLRANGDMAGAQKAMKEGQLKINESIQILVPILNPFGRSASDYIIPRDSIYYRVLGESLMLLGRLMGSQAKWDQAAEYYEKAAAFSGQQERAYLEAATALQQQNQTQKALTLLTEAMTRNPESEAIRFMYTKALFRNEMSMDAAGRSFREVETELNRLEANKASLPQPWAVDLLRIQIQYARDSISGDTDRVLAAQQVALRQYRELERKTFPAPAVSISGEEQTEPKRFDQDIEFLSSLASIYSAMSAVHDFERITMAMRELPEGEAAYYAERAGDALRRSDREGAMDILTQAIDSDLSNEQKQRFSTLLDQIRSTDPNSSTAAEVYDQLNKSFMEDPDSLQPAALFILANGALDREDWKAAVVYEEKLRHSADGDEFGTFWRYVKARRLLIEDMDAPNIAEAKKLQEEIVRQRPQWDMAFVLAALIEEKTPLSEGITGSLKRSREIEFYKQAIKYGNATPGVWEALINLLIEEKRVDEAADYQRNAVLQSIPLQSSAGRFPMPYQRYYTEVFKAIGANDFEEADRQAKTCILLAQKKREVSDLIFDLNMAFGKMFLDAGYTNLAEKYLRAVHVRGGIYVYPLAVCMAKAGQVDEGFHLILDEIDRTPSSIGSLIPPLLVLIEQVRPSEEVFERIDELMTRIETGERLVFEGTLERGQNVDLGEMRVHSIILRFPGQTIVPDPSTIRILAPQTDEAVLDGISEGVENEPLNNELMDELTDELTDELTDELTDESTDELPDNGSDAVRPVPPDRPVENQDEEPVEPTPLTLEETLTDEELPEE
;
A
#
# COMPACT_ATOMS: atom_id res chain seq x y z
N MET A 1 -17.59 -45.90 57.19
CA MET A 1 -18.98 -46.31 57.47
C MET A 1 -19.90 -45.59 56.47
N VAL A 2 -21.04 -46.19 56.16
CA VAL A 2 -22.20 -45.60 55.44
C VAL A 2 -22.91 -44.64 56.42
N PRO A 3 -23.40 -43.43 56.03
CA PRO A 3 -24.73 -43.25 55.39
C PRO A 3 -24.85 -42.04 54.40
N GLU A 4 -25.95 -41.75 53.69
CA GLU A 4 -27.10 -42.52 53.14
C GLU A 4 -27.79 -41.67 52.03
N THR A 5 -28.69 -42.27 51.25
CA THR A 5 -29.59 -41.59 50.28
C THR A 5 -30.95 -41.23 50.92
N PRO A 6 -31.66 -40.18 50.46
CA PRO A 6 -32.73 -40.38 49.46
C PRO A 6 -32.99 -39.15 48.53
N ALA A 7 -33.93 -39.12 47.57
CA ALA A 7 -34.43 -40.08 46.56
C ALA A 7 -35.60 -39.42 45.77
N ASN A 8 -35.94 -39.94 44.57
CA ASN A 8 -37.24 -39.80 43.87
C ASN A 8 -37.62 -38.39 43.30
N LYS A 9 -38.15 -38.19 42.07
CA LYS A 9 -38.74 -39.09 41.04
C LYS A 9 -38.49 -38.59 39.60
N MET A 10 -38.57 -39.50 38.62
CA MET A 10 -38.86 -39.23 37.19
C MET A 10 -39.65 -40.42 36.60
N PRO A 11 -40.55 -40.22 35.61
CA PRO A 11 -41.21 -41.30 34.89
C PRO A 11 -40.70 -41.51 33.44
N ASP A 12 -40.47 -42.77 33.10
CA ASP A 12 -40.66 -43.49 31.82
C ASP A 12 -40.71 -42.75 30.46
N VAL A 13 -39.84 -43.19 29.53
CA VAL A 13 -40.19 -43.42 28.11
C VAL A 13 -39.54 -44.74 27.65
N GLU A 14 -40.30 -45.55 26.91
CA GLU A 14 -39.94 -46.88 26.39
C GLU A 14 -38.74 -46.93 25.43
N LYS A 15 -38.19 -48.15 25.30
CA LYS A 15 -37.40 -48.61 24.14
C LYS A 15 -37.81 -50.04 23.79
N GLN A 16 -37.97 -50.34 22.50
CA GLN A 16 -37.99 -51.72 22.01
C GLN A 16 -37.09 -51.91 20.78
N ASP A 17 -36.09 -52.77 21.00
CA ASP A 17 -35.59 -53.86 20.14
C ASP A 17 -35.25 -53.65 18.65
N VAL A 18 -34.06 -54.16 18.31
CA VAL A 18 -33.52 -54.27 16.94
C VAL A 18 -33.33 -55.75 16.62
N GLU A 19 -34.22 -56.34 15.82
CA GLU A 19 -34.04 -57.71 15.35
C GLU A 19 -33.02 -57.82 14.21
N LYS A 20 -32.13 -58.81 14.33
CA LYS A 20 -31.27 -59.30 13.23
C LYS A 20 -31.76 -60.69 12.83
N HIS A 21 -32.05 -60.92 11.55
CA HIS A 21 -32.34 -62.26 11.04
C HIS A 21 -31.43 -62.66 9.88
N LYS A 22 -31.05 -63.94 9.85
CA LYS A 22 -30.01 -64.50 8.97
C LYS A 22 -30.59 -65.14 7.71
N VAL A 23 -29.83 -65.05 6.62
CA VAL A 23 -30.08 -65.79 5.37
C VAL A 23 -30.10 -67.30 5.61
N LYS A 24 -31.11 -68.01 5.07
CA LYS A 24 -31.12 -69.48 4.94
C LYS A 24 -30.87 -69.89 3.49
N LYS A 25 -30.07 -70.92 3.28
CA LYS A 25 -30.00 -71.65 2.00
C LYS A 25 -31.13 -72.70 1.93
N PRO A 26 -31.74 -72.96 0.76
CA PRO A 26 -32.53 -74.17 0.56
C PRO A 26 -31.62 -75.40 0.50
N GLY A 27 -32.11 -76.55 0.98
CA GLY A 27 -31.40 -77.84 0.94
C GLY A 27 -31.91 -78.76 -0.18
N THR A 28 -31.07 -79.69 -0.59
CA THR A 28 -31.42 -80.82 -1.47
C THR A 28 -32.27 -81.85 -0.73
N LEU A 29 -33.13 -82.58 -1.44
CA LEU A 29 -33.99 -83.62 -0.87
C LEU A 29 -33.96 -84.88 -1.76
N ASP A 30 -33.40 -85.98 -1.23
CA ASP A 30 -33.45 -87.30 -1.87
C ASP A 30 -34.70 -88.08 -1.42
N VAL A 31 -35.38 -88.74 -2.37
CA VAL A 31 -36.49 -89.68 -2.12
C VAL A 31 -36.37 -90.85 -3.13
N PRO A 32 -36.47 -92.13 -2.71
CA PRO A 32 -35.97 -93.26 -3.50
C PRO A 32 -36.95 -93.85 -4.53
N LEU A 33 -36.37 -94.57 -5.50
CA LEU A 33 -37.06 -95.40 -6.50
C LEU A 33 -37.54 -96.75 -5.92
N GLN A 34 -38.75 -97.19 -6.31
CA GLN A 34 -39.18 -98.59 -6.42
C GLN A 34 -40.26 -98.74 -7.53
N PRO A 35 -40.50 -99.94 -8.09
CA PRO A 35 -40.72 -100.06 -9.54
C PRO A 35 -42.09 -100.62 -10.00
N GLU A 36 -42.21 -100.75 -11.32
CA GLU A 36 -43.15 -101.59 -12.09
C GLU A 36 -44.66 -101.35 -11.97
N THR A 37 -45.19 -100.60 -12.93
CA THR A 37 -46.58 -100.77 -13.43
C THR A 37 -46.56 -100.91 -14.95
N VAL A 38 -47.07 -102.03 -15.47
CA VAL A 38 -47.10 -102.32 -16.91
C VAL A 38 -48.21 -101.51 -17.59
N PHE A 39 -47.87 -100.36 -18.15
CA PHE A 39 -48.81 -99.51 -18.89
C PHE A 39 -49.26 -100.19 -20.19
N SER A 40 -50.56 -100.37 -20.38
CA SER A 40 -51.07 -100.97 -21.61
C SER A 40 -51.08 -99.96 -22.76
N LEU A 41 -50.58 -100.39 -23.93
CA LEU A 41 -50.34 -99.54 -25.10
C LEU A 41 -51.60 -98.75 -25.56
N LYS A 42 -52.80 -99.27 -25.30
CA LYS A 42 -54.08 -98.62 -25.63
C LYS A 42 -54.30 -97.32 -24.81
N TRP A 43 -53.95 -97.32 -23.52
CA TRP A 43 -54.00 -96.10 -22.71
C TRP A 43 -52.90 -95.11 -23.08
N LEU A 44 -51.75 -95.59 -23.52
CA LEU A 44 -50.65 -94.72 -23.98
C LEU A 44 -51.02 -93.99 -25.28
N VAL A 45 -51.64 -94.68 -26.25
CA VAL A 45 -52.14 -94.03 -27.48
C VAL A 45 -53.30 -93.08 -27.19
N ALA A 46 -54.27 -93.48 -26.36
CA ALA A 46 -55.37 -92.59 -25.96
C ALA A 46 -54.86 -91.35 -25.20
N GLY A 47 -53.86 -91.53 -24.33
CA GLY A 47 -53.17 -90.45 -23.62
C GLY A 47 -52.43 -89.51 -24.56
N ILE A 48 -51.71 -90.01 -25.57
CA ILE A 48 -51.04 -89.17 -26.58
C ILE A 48 -52.06 -88.36 -27.39
N VAL A 49 -53.18 -88.95 -27.84
CA VAL A 49 -54.22 -88.21 -28.57
C VAL A 49 -54.88 -87.16 -27.68
N ALA A 50 -55.21 -87.49 -26.44
CA ALA A 50 -55.74 -86.53 -25.47
C ALA A 50 -54.74 -85.40 -25.18
N LEU A 51 -53.45 -85.71 -25.03
CA LEU A 51 -52.38 -84.75 -24.74
C LEU A 51 -51.99 -83.91 -25.96
N LEU A 52 -52.18 -84.39 -27.19
CA LEU A 52 -52.08 -83.58 -28.41
C LEU A 52 -53.27 -82.63 -28.57
N LEU A 53 -54.49 -83.05 -28.21
CA LEU A 53 -55.68 -82.19 -28.27
C LEU A 53 -55.69 -81.15 -27.14
N PHE A 54 -55.41 -81.54 -25.90
CA PHE A 54 -55.21 -80.60 -24.78
C PHE A 54 -53.95 -79.75 -25.00
N GLY A 55 -52.86 -80.33 -25.48
CA GLY A 55 -51.63 -79.60 -25.80
C GLY A 55 -51.87 -78.54 -26.87
N GLY A 56 -52.52 -78.89 -27.98
CA GLY A 56 -52.91 -77.94 -29.01
C GLY A 56 -53.88 -76.86 -28.50
N GLY A 57 -54.85 -77.23 -27.66
CA GLY A 57 -55.78 -76.28 -27.04
C GLY A 57 -55.11 -75.32 -26.04
N VAL A 58 -54.22 -75.83 -25.19
CA VAL A 58 -53.45 -75.04 -24.20
C VAL A 58 -52.41 -74.17 -24.91
N VAL A 59 -51.71 -74.68 -25.92
CA VAL A 59 -50.77 -73.89 -26.74
C VAL A 59 -51.51 -72.82 -27.54
N GLY A 60 -52.70 -73.12 -28.08
CA GLY A 60 -53.57 -72.14 -28.73
C GLY A 60 -54.06 -71.05 -27.77
N LEU A 61 -54.50 -71.41 -26.56
CA LEU A 61 -54.86 -70.46 -25.51
C LEU A 61 -53.66 -69.64 -25.03
N TYR A 62 -52.48 -70.25 -24.91
CA TYR A 62 -51.23 -69.58 -24.52
C TYR A 62 -50.79 -68.56 -25.57
N PHE A 63 -50.80 -68.91 -26.86
CA PHE A 63 -50.54 -67.96 -27.94
C PHE A 63 -51.62 -66.86 -28.04
N TYR A 64 -52.89 -67.18 -27.79
CA TYR A 64 -53.96 -66.18 -27.73
C TYR A 64 -53.79 -65.22 -26.54
N GLN A 65 -53.41 -65.73 -25.36
CA GLN A 65 -53.12 -64.92 -24.19
C GLN A 65 -51.90 -64.02 -24.41
N ILE A 66 -50.80 -64.55 -24.95
CA ILE A 66 -49.60 -63.77 -25.29
C ILE A 66 -49.92 -62.69 -26.32
N ARG A 67 -50.63 -63.01 -27.41
CA ARG A 67 -50.95 -62.06 -28.48
C ARG A 67 -51.86 -60.92 -28.02
N ASN A 68 -52.68 -61.14 -27.00
CA ASN A 68 -53.55 -60.12 -26.40
C ASN A 68 -52.95 -59.47 -25.13
N LEU A 69 -51.78 -59.92 -24.67
CA LEU A 69 -51.13 -59.43 -23.45
C LEU A 69 -50.76 -57.94 -23.52
N PRO A 70 -50.26 -57.39 -24.66
CA PRO A 70 -50.03 -55.94 -24.78
C PRO A 70 -51.31 -55.14 -24.57
N THR A 71 -52.43 -55.57 -25.15
CA THR A 71 -53.76 -54.93 -24.99
C THR A 71 -54.21 -54.92 -23.53
N TYR A 72 -54.11 -56.06 -22.83
CA TYR A 72 -54.47 -56.15 -21.41
C TYR A 72 -53.59 -55.27 -20.51
N ILE A 73 -52.30 -55.16 -20.84
CA ILE A 73 -51.35 -54.30 -20.12
C ILE A 73 -51.65 -52.81 -20.36
N ILE A 74 -52.00 -52.42 -21.59
CA ILE A 74 -52.48 -51.05 -21.90
C ILE A 74 -53.78 -50.77 -21.15
N GLU A 75 -54.78 -51.65 -21.19
CA GLU A 75 -56.02 -51.48 -20.42
C GLU A 75 -55.79 -51.39 -18.90
N ALA A 76 -54.77 -52.07 -18.37
CA ALA A 76 -54.37 -51.97 -16.96
C ALA A 76 -53.67 -50.63 -16.65
N ALA A 77 -52.78 -50.16 -17.53
CA ALA A 77 -52.17 -48.84 -17.43
C ALA A 77 -53.22 -47.71 -17.55
N ASP A 78 -54.18 -47.82 -18.45
CA ASP A 78 -55.29 -46.87 -18.64
C ASP A 78 -56.24 -46.83 -17.43
N ARG A 79 -56.38 -47.94 -16.69
CA ARG A 79 -57.12 -47.98 -15.42
C ARG A 79 -56.32 -47.32 -14.29
N LEU A 80 -55.00 -47.46 -14.27
CA LEU A 80 -54.13 -46.78 -13.33
C LEU A 80 -54.05 -45.26 -13.61
N GLU A 81 -53.95 -44.82 -14.88
CA GLU A 81 -54.00 -43.40 -15.25
C GLU A 81 -55.34 -42.77 -14.85
N ARG A 82 -56.48 -43.42 -15.15
CA ARG A 82 -57.81 -42.95 -14.72
C ARG A 82 -58.01 -42.93 -13.20
N ALA A 83 -57.19 -43.66 -12.43
CA ALA A 83 -57.13 -43.59 -10.98
C ALA A 83 -56.10 -42.58 -10.44
N GLY A 84 -55.55 -41.71 -11.30
CA GLY A 84 -54.51 -40.73 -10.98
C GLY A 84 -53.10 -41.32 -10.79
N LYS A 85 -52.93 -42.64 -10.91
CA LYS A 85 -51.68 -43.36 -10.61
C LYS A 85 -50.75 -43.44 -11.82
N ARG A 86 -50.40 -42.28 -12.38
CA ARG A 86 -49.63 -42.19 -13.64
C ARG A 86 -48.24 -42.83 -13.53
N LYS A 87 -47.53 -42.62 -12.41
CA LYS A 87 -46.25 -43.32 -12.13
C LYS A 87 -46.38 -44.85 -12.14
N ASP A 88 -47.43 -45.41 -11.56
CA ASP A 88 -47.65 -46.86 -11.55
C ASP A 88 -48.01 -47.39 -12.95
N ALA A 89 -48.82 -46.65 -13.72
CA ALA A 89 -49.11 -46.96 -15.11
C ALA A 89 -47.84 -46.95 -15.99
N ALA A 90 -46.97 -45.95 -15.85
CA ALA A 90 -45.70 -45.88 -16.59
C ALA A 90 -44.72 -46.99 -16.17
N LYS A 91 -44.66 -47.30 -14.88
CA LYS A 91 -43.86 -48.41 -14.33
C LYS A 91 -44.35 -49.78 -14.80
N LEU A 92 -45.66 -49.96 -14.96
CA LEU A 92 -46.26 -51.18 -15.54
C LEU A 92 -45.88 -51.33 -17.02
N LEU A 93 -46.02 -50.26 -17.80
CA LEU A 93 -45.67 -50.24 -19.22
C LEU A 93 -44.15 -50.45 -19.44
N ASP A 94 -43.27 -49.77 -18.70
CA ASP A 94 -41.83 -50.00 -18.79
C ASP A 94 -41.41 -51.40 -18.32
N GLY A 95 -42.06 -51.93 -17.27
CA GLY A 95 -41.86 -53.30 -16.81
C GLY A 95 -42.24 -54.35 -17.88
N PHE A 96 -43.30 -54.11 -18.64
CA PHE A 96 -43.69 -54.97 -19.76
C PHE A 96 -42.76 -54.81 -20.97
N ARG A 97 -42.40 -53.57 -21.32
CA ARG A 97 -41.48 -53.19 -22.41
C ARG A 97 -40.12 -53.87 -22.30
N ARG A 98 -39.55 -53.95 -21.09
CA ARG A 98 -38.26 -54.63 -20.82
C ARG A 98 -38.28 -56.11 -21.20
N ASN A 99 -39.43 -56.77 -21.08
CA ASN A 99 -39.60 -58.18 -21.41
C ASN A 99 -40.09 -58.40 -22.87
N ASN A 100 -40.73 -57.40 -23.48
CA ASN A 100 -41.34 -57.47 -24.82
C ASN A 100 -40.89 -56.29 -25.70
N PRO A 101 -39.61 -56.18 -26.06
CA PRO A 101 -39.05 -55.00 -26.72
C PRO A 101 -39.48 -54.82 -28.20
N GLN A 102 -40.37 -55.66 -28.73
CA GLN A 102 -40.91 -55.56 -30.11
C GLN A 102 -42.32 -54.92 -30.18
N GLU A 103 -42.95 -54.62 -29.05
CA GLU A 103 -44.33 -54.09 -29.00
C GLU A 103 -44.36 -52.56 -29.06
N ASP A 104 -44.35 -51.99 -30.27
CA ASP A 104 -44.29 -50.54 -30.50
C ASP A 104 -45.50 -49.77 -29.90
N THR A 105 -46.64 -50.43 -29.74
CA THR A 105 -47.83 -49.87 -29.05
C THR A 105 -47.55 -49.50 -27.59
N ILE A 106 -46.71 -50.30 -26.91
CA ILE A 106 -46.28 -50.06 -25.53
C ILE A 106 -45.32 -48.87 -25.46
N TYR A 107 -44.44 -48.72 -26.45
CA TYR A 107 -43.54 -47.57 -26.55
C TYR A 107 -44.33 -46.25 -26.73
N ARG A 108 -45.30 -46.20 -27.66
CA ARG A 108 -46.18 -45.02 -27.83
C ARG A 108 -46.94 -44.67 -26.55
N ARG A 109 -47.59 -45.66 -25.93
CA ARG A 109 -48.39 -45.42 -24.71
C ARG A 109 -47.54 -45.00 -23.50
N LEU A 110 -46.32 -45.51 -23.38
CA LEU A 110 -45.37 -45.11 -22.34
C LEU A 110 -44.83 -43.69 -22.59
N ASP A 111 -44.58 -43.31 -23.85
CA ASP A 111 -44.15 -41.98 -24.24
C ASP A 111 -45.22 -40.91 -23.94
N GLU A 112 -46.46 -41.12 -24.37
CA GLU A 112 -47.63 -40.28 -24.03
C GLU A 112 -47.79 -40.08 -22.52
N LEU A 113 -47.60 -41.15 -21.75
CA LEU A 113 -47.81 -41.12 -20.31
C LEU A 113 -46.66 -40.42 -19.57
N ASN A 114 -45.42 -40.61 -20.04
CA ASN A 114 -44.25 -39.85 -19.56
C ASN A 114 -44.42 -38.34 -19.85
N GLN A 115 -45.01 -37.96 -20.99
CA GLN A 115 -45.34 -36.56 -21.30
C GLN A 115 -46.29 -35.96 -20.26
N LYS A 116 -47.41 -36.63 -19.95
CA LYS A 116 -48.35 -36.16 -18.92
C LYS A 116 -47.69 -36.05 -17.55
N ILE A 117 -46.89 -37.05 -17.16
CA ILE A 117 -46.10 -37.06 -15.93
C ILE A 117 -45.18 -35.84 -15.83
N LEU A 118 -44.45 -35.50 -16.90
CA LEU A 118 -43.55 -34.34 -16.94
C LEU A 118 -44.29 -32.99 -16.86
N ILE A 119 -45.49 -32.91 -17.43
CA ILE A 119 -46.34 -31.71 -17.40
C ILE A 119 -46.97 -31.50 -16.02
N GLU A 120 -47.44 -32.57 -15.36
CA GLU A 120 -48.28 -32.46 -14.16
C GLU A 120 -47.51 -32.55 -12.83
N GLU A 121 -46.44 -33.35 -12.75
CA GLU A 121 -45.76 -33.67 -11.48
C GLU A 121 -44.46 -32.89 -11.26
N GLY A 122 -44.08 -32.04 -12.22
CA GLY A 122 -42.85 -31.27 -12.19
C GLY A 122 -41.62 -32.00 -12.72
N ARG A 123 -40.56 -31.21 -12.98
CA ARG A 123 -39.39 -31.61 -13.75
C ARG A 123 -38.32 -32.26 -12.87
N THR A 124 -38.25 -33.59 -12.79
CA THR A 124 -37.07 -34.30 -12.25
C THR A 124 -36.25 -34.95 -13.35
N SER A 125 -34.91 -34.85 -13.26
CA SER A 125 -33.99 -35.36 -14.29
C SER A 125 -34.14 -36.86 -14.57
N THR A 126 -34.49 -37.65 -13.54
CA THR A 126 -34.77 -39.09 -13.72
C THR A 126 -36.05 -39.37 -14.52
N GLN A 127 -37.04 -38.46 -14.51
CA GLN A 127 -38.23 -38.55 -15.37
C GLN A 127 -37.92 -38.09 -16.81
N TYR A 128 -37.04 -37.10 -17.00
CA TYR A 128 -36.54 -36.71 -18.33
C TYR A 128 -35.73 -37.84 -18.99
N ALA A 129 -34.70 -38.37 -18.31
CA ALA A 129 -33.97 -39.56 -18.79
C ALA A 129 -34.88 -40.79 -18.92
N THR A 130 -35.99 -40.83 -18.16
CA THR A 130 -37.18 -41.65 -18.39
C THR A 130 -37.71 -41.52 -19.83
N ALA A 131 -38.28 -40.35 -20.12
CA ALA A 131 -39.00 -40.02 -21.35
C ALA A 131 -38.11 -40.03 -22.60
N ILE A 132 -36.96 -39.34 -22.55
CA ILE A 132 -35.98 -39.22 -23.65
C ILE A 132 -35.63 -40.61 -24.21
N ARG A 133 -35.23 -41.55 -23.35
CA ARG A 133 -34.86 -42.91 -23.75
C ARG A 133 -36.00 -43.70 -24.38
N VAL A 134 -37.24 -43.46 -23.97
CA VAL A 134 -38.43 -44.11 -24.55
C VAL A 134 -38.72 -43.52 -25.93
N SER A 135 -38.67 -42.19 -26.07
CA SER A 135 -38.83 -41.49 -27.34
C SER A 135 -37.71 -41.81 -28.33
N GLN A 136 -36.44 -41.85 -27.92
CA GLN A 136 -35.30 -42.24 -28.78
C GLN A 136 -35.47 -43.66 -29.35
N GLU A 137 -35.96 -44.61 -28.55
CA GLU A 137 -36.28 -45.95 -29.02
C GLU A 137 -37.48 -45.97 -29.96
N LEU A 138 -38.53 -45.18 -29.66
CA LEU A 138 -39.70 -45.03 -30.52
C LEU A 138 -39.31 -44.42 -31.89
N LYS A 139 -38.51 -43.34 -31.91
CA LYS A 139 -37.94 -42.71 -33.12
C LYS A 139 -37.33 -43.74 -34.06
N LYS A 140 -36.56 -44.71 -33.55
CA LYS A 140 -35.94 -45.77 -34.39
C LYS A 140 -36.99 -46.63 -35.13
N ARG A 141 -38.16 -46.89 -34.54
CA ARG A 141 -39.23 -47.72 -35.12
C ARG A 141 -40.23 -46.94 -35.97
N SER A 142 -40.50 -45.70 -35.57
CA SER A 142 -41.53 -44.83 -36.14
C SER A 142 -41.27 -44.48 -37.62
N SER A 143 -42.35 -44.12 -38.31
CA SER A 143 -42.31 -43.65 -39.71
C SER A 143 -41.50 -42.34 -39.86
N LYS A 144 -41.04 -41.99 -41.06
CA LYS A 144 -40.23 -40.76 -41.25
C LYS A 144 -40.92 -39.47 -40.75
N GLN A 145 -42.23 -39.32 -40.93
CA GLN A 145 -42.97 -38.15 -40.42
C GLN A 145 -43.10 -38.19 -38.90
N GLU A 146 -43.45 -39.36 -38.34
CA GLU A 146 -43.58 -39.57 -36.90
C GLU A 146 -42.24 -39.37 -36.16
N ARG A 147 -41.11 -39.72 -36.80
CA ARG A 147 -39.75 -39.43 -36.32
C ARG A 147 -39.48 -37.94 -36.13
N LEU A 148 -40.04 -37.08 -36.97
CA LEU A 148 -39.85 -35.62 -36.88
C LEU A 148 -40.52 -35.07 -35.61
N ALA A 149 -41.78 -35.46 -35.37
CA ALA A 149 -42.54 -35.09 -34.18
C ALA A 149 -42.03 -35.75 -32.88
N ILE A 150 -41.37 -36.90 -32.97
CA ILE A 150 -40.63 -37.48 -31.84
C ILE A 150 -39.34 -36.69 -31.59
N GLY A 151 -38.61 -36.37 -32.66
CA GLY A 151 -37.36 -35.60 -32.60
C GLY A 151 -37.55 -34.23 -31.96
N GLU A 152 -38.58 -33.48 -32.34
CA GLU A 152 -38.88 -32.18 -31.73
C GLU A 152 -39.14 -32.28 -30.22
N ARG A 153 -39.75 -33.38 -29.74
CA ARG A 153 -39.99 -33.60 -28.30
C ARG A 153 -38.70 -33.99 -27.58
N ILE A 154 -37.83 -34.80 -28.18
CA ILE A 154 -36.49 -35.09 -27.65
C ILE A 154 -35.66 -33.80 -27.58
N LEU A 155 -35.59 -33.06 -28.68
CA LEU A 155 -34.89 -31.78 -28.82
C LEU A 155 -35.25 -30.80 -27.70
N ASN A 156 -36.56 -30.55 -27.50
CA ASN A 156 -37.05 -29.67 -26.45
C ASN A 156 -36.77 -30.20 -25.03
N TRP A 157 -36.70 -31.52 -24.84
CA TRP A 157 -36.33 -32.13 -23.55
C TRP A 157 -34.84 -32.07 -23.23
N GLU A 158 -33.97 -32.30 -24.21
CA GLU A 158 -32.52 -32.15 -24.02
C GLU A 158 -32.19 -30.67 -23.76
N TRP A 159 -32.87 -29.73 -24.45
CA TRP A 159 -32.80 -28.29 -24.17
C TRP A 159 -33.27 -27.94 -22.74
N ASP A 160 -34.44 -28.43 -22.32
CA ASP A 160 -34.98 -28.31 -20.95
C ASP A 160 -34.02 -28.85 -19.86
N GLN A 161 -33.12 -29.78 -20.20
CA GLN A 161 -32.12 -30.36 -19.30
C GLN A 161 -30.72 -29.74 -19.46
N ARG A 162 -30.57 -28.70 -20.29
CA ARG A 162 -29.29 -28.06 -20.64
C ARG A 162 -28.27 -29.03 -21.29
N ASN A 163 -28.75 -30.11 -21.90
CA ASN A 163 -27.93 -31.06 -22.65
C ASN A 163 -27.74 -30.57 -24.09
N TYR A 164 -27.08 -29.41 -24.23
CA TYR A 164 -27.05 -28.65 -25.48
C TYR A 164 -26.41 -29.41 -26.64
N GLU A 165 -25.41 -30.26 -26.39
CA GLU A 165 -24.78 -31.07 -27.44
C GLU A 165 -25.74 -32.13 -28.00
N GLN A 166 -26.46 -32.84 -27.14
CA GLN A 166 -27.44 -33.84 -27.58
C GLN A 166 -28.65 -33.19 -28.29
N ALA A 167 -29.05 -31.99 -27.85
CA ALA A 167 -30.06 -31.18 -28.52
C ALA A 167 -29.60 -30.72 -29.92
N MET A 168 -28.35 -30.27 -30.07
CA MET A 168 -27.77 -29.93 -31.37
C MET A 168 -27.65 -31.15 -32.31
N GLU A 169 -27.32 -32.33 -31.79
CA GLU A 169 -27.30 -33.56 -32.59
C GLU A 169 -28.72 -33.92 -33.09
N GLU A 170 -29.72 -33.89 -32.21
CA GLU A 170 -31.11 -34.16 -32.58
C GLU A 170 -31.63 -33.15 -33.61
N ALA A 171 -31.28 -31.86 -33.50
CA ALA A 171 -31.61 -30.85 -34.50
C ALA A 171 -30.98 -31.14 -35.88
N ARG A 172 -29.70 -31.54 -35.94
CA ARG A 172 -29.04 -31.97 -37.19
C ARG A 172 -29.74 -33.18 -37.82
N ASP A 173 -30.19 -34.11 -36.99
CA ASP A 173 -30.91 -35.31 -37.42
C ASP A 173 -32.31 -34.94 -37.97
N MET A 174 -32.99 -33.96 -37.36
CA MET A 174 -34.22 -33.36 -37.88
C MET A 174 -34.01 -32.63 -39.22
N PHE A 175 -32.94 -31.84 -39.38
CA PHE A 175 -32.64 -31.17 -40.67
C PHE A 175 -32.46 -32.18 -41.82
N ARG A 176 -31.69 -33.25 -41.57
CA ARG A 176 -31.51 -34.35 -42.54
C ARG A 176 -32.84 -35.00 -42.89
N LEU A 177 -33.66 -35.31 -41.88
CA LEU A 177 -34.95 -35.97 -42.04
C LEU A 177 -35.99 -35.11 -42.79
N ALA A 178 -36.02 -33.80 -42.52
CA ALA A 178 -36.88 -32.85 -43.22
C ALA A 178 -36.51 -32.70 -44.70
N ALA A 179 -35.20 -32.60 -45.00
CA ALA A 179 -34.69 -32.59 -46.37
C ALA A 179 -35.01 -33.90 -47.13
N GLU A 180 -34.94 -35.05 -46.47
CA GLU A 180 -35.36 -36.35 -47.01
C GLU A 180 -36.89 -36.48 -47.24
N LEU A 181 -37.70 -35.59 -46.69
CA LEU A 181 -39.16 -35.59 -46.78
C LEU A 181 -39.73 -34.46 -47.67
N GLY A 182 -38.94 -33.42 -47.97
CA GLY A 182 -39.43 -32.21 -48.62
C GLY A 182 -40.30 -31.34 -47.70
N VAL A 183 -40.02 -31.35 -46.39
CA VAL A 183 -40.73 -30.58 -45.36
C VAL A 183 -40.24 -29.12 -45.35
N ASP A 184 -41.17 -28.18 -45.14
CA ASP A 184 -40.88 -26.74 -45.02
C ASP A 184 -40.11 -26.45 -43.71
N ASP A 185 -39.13 -25.55 -43.75
CA ASP A 185 -38.37 -25.10 -42.56
C ASP A 185 -39.27 -24.66 -41.40
N ARG A 186 -40.48 -24.18 -41.69
CA ARG A 186 -41.49 -23.76 -40.70
C ARG A 186 -42.00 -24.91 -39.84
N GLU A 187 -42.02 -26.14 -40.34
CA GLU A 187 -42.40 -27.33 -39.57
C GLU A 187 -41.26 -27.84 -38.67
N ILE A 188 -40.06 -27.25 -38.78
CA ILE A 188 -38.88 -27.56 -37.97
C ILE A 188 -38.26 -26.29 -37.34
N ALA A 189 -39.05 -25.23 -37.18
CA ALA A 189 -38.59 -23.93 -36.69
C ALA A 189 -37.94 -24.01 -35.29
N SER A 190 -38.41 -24.93 -34.45
CA SER A 190 -37.83 -25.28 -33.13
C SER A 190 -36.40 -25.83 -33.25
N ALA A 191 -36.12 -26.66 -34.26
CA ALA A 191 -34.78 -27.20 -34.52
C ALA A 191 -33.83 -26.10 -35.01
N TRP A 192 -34.30 -25.21 -35.88
CA TRP A 192 -33.54 -24.02 -36.30
C TRP A 192 -33.20 -23.10 -35.12
N LYS A 193 -34.14 -22.86 -34.19
CA LYS A 193 -33.85 -22.12 -32.94
C LYS A 193 -32.77 -22.83 -32.13
N ILE A 194 -33.03 -24.05 -31.67
CA ILE A 194 -32.17 -24.73 -30.70
C ILE A 194 -30.77 -25.03 -31.26
N TYR A 195 -30.66 -25.36 -32.55
CA TYR A 195 -29.35 -25.51 -33.19
C TYR A 195 -28.53 -24.21 -33.20
N THR A 196 -29.18 -23.08 -33.50
CA THR A 196 -28.53 -21.77 -33.58
C THR A 196 -28.05 -21.31 -32.20
N ILE A 197 -28.91 -21.40 -31.18
CA ILE A 197 -28.53 -21.01 -29.81
C ILE A 197 -27.45 -21.95 -29.26
N GLY A 198 -27.57 -23.27 -29.46
CA GLY A 198 -26.53 -24.23 -29.05
C GLY A 198 -25.18 -23.97 -29.74
N THR A 199 -25.18 -23.55 -31.01
CA THR A 199 -23.96 -23.17 -31.74
C THR A 199 -23.31 -21.93 -31.11
N ILE A 200 -24.10 -20.91 -30.76
CA ILE A 200 -23.60 -19.68 -30.11
C ILE A 200 -23.08 -19.96 -28.70
N LEU A 201 -23.79 -20.78 -27.91
CA LEU A 201 -23.32 -21.21 -26.59
C LEU A 201 -21.96 -21.92 -26.68
N ARG A 202 -21.80 -22.86 -27.63
CA ARG A 202 -20.53 -23.55 -27.87
C ARG A 202 -19.41 -22.61 -28.30
N LEU A 203 -19.70 -21.58 -29.10
CA LEU A 203 -18.72 -20.56 -29.48
C LEU A 203 -18.31 -19.67 -28.30
N ASN A 204 -19.19 -19.48 -27.31
CA ASN A 204 -18.88 -18.72 -26.09
C ASN A 204 -18.17 -19.57 -25.00
N GLU A 205 -18.36 -20.89 -24.99
CA GLU A 205 -17.67 -21.82 -24.07
C GLU A 205 -16.24 -22.16 -24.52
N ILE A 206 -15.95 -22.08 -25.83
CA ILE A 206 -14.60 -22.26 -26.37
C ILE A 206 -13.87 -20.91 -26.28
N ASP A 207 -13.03 -20.74 -25.26
CA ASP A 207 -12.17 -19.55 -25.12
C ASP A 207 -11.33 -19.37 -26.40
N TYR A 208 -11.52 -18.23 -27.06
CA TYR A 208 -11.20 -17.99 -28.48
C TYR A 208 -9.70 -18.02 -28.83
N ARG A 209 -8.83 -18.29 -27.84
CA ARG A 209 -7.37 -18.26 -27.97
C ARG A 209 -6.72 -19.62 -28.25
N ALA A 210 -7.46 -20.73 -28.23
CA ALA A 210 -6.84 -22.06 -28.05
C ALA A 210 -7.38 -23.25 -28.89
N ALA A 211 -8.15 -23.04 -29.97
CA ALA A 211 -8.79 -24.17 -30.69
C ALA A 211 -8.74 -24.09 -32.23
N ASP A 212 -7.98 -25.01 -32.84
CA ASP A 212 -8.13 -25.41 -34.25
C ASP A 212 -9.47 -26.16 -34.45
N ILE A 213 -10.55 -25.41 -34.65
CA ILE A 213 -11.79 -25.99 -35.19
C ILE A 213 -11.67 -26.00 -36.72
N PRO A 214 -11.59 -27.18 -37.38
CA PRO A 214 -11.43 -27.22 -38.83
C PRO A 214 -12.67 -26.65 -39.54
N GLU A 215 -12.47 -25.52 -40.23
CA GLU A 215 -13.52 -24.68 -40.86
C GLU A 215 -14.51 -25.47 -41.70
N ALA A 216 -14.04 -26.53 -42.37
CA ALA A 216 -14.79 -27.37 -43.32
C ALA A 216 -16.04 -28.10 -42.76
N ASN A 217 -16.37 -27.97 -41.48
CA ASN A 217 -17.55 -28.58 -40.85
C ASN A 217 -18.51 -27.61 -40.15
N LEU A 218 -18.23 -26.30 -40.14
CA LEU A 218 -19.24 -25.32 -39.74
C LEU A 218 -20.23 -25.12 -40.90
N PRO A 219 -21.56 -25.26 -40.68
CA PRO A 219 -22.54 -24.81 -41.66
C PRO A 219 -22.49 -23.28 -41.78
N ASP A 220 -23.29 -22.73 -42.72
CA ASP A 220 -23.47 -21.29 -42.98
C ASP A 220 -23.13 -20.36 -41.81
N SER A 221 -22.38 -19.29 -42.12
CA SER A 221 -21.95 -18.23 -41.20
C SER A 221 -23.02 -17.84 -40.17
N VAL A 222 -22.60 -17.55 -38.93
CA VAL A 222 -23.50 -17.47 -37.76
C VAL A 222 -24.61 -16.43 -37.93
N ASP A 223 -24.33 -15.38 -38.70
CA ASP A 223 -25.30 -14.36 -39.13
C ASP A 223 -26.50 -14.96 -39.88
N LYS A 224 -26.28 -15.87 -40.83
CA LYS A 224 -27.32 -16.56 -41.61
C LYS A 224 -28.11 -17.53 -40.76
N LEU A 225 -27.48 -18.24 -39.82
CA LEU A 225 -28.18 -19.15 -38.90
C LEU A 225 -29.17 -18.36 -38.03
N LEU A 226 -28.69 -17.27 -37.42
CA LEU A 226 -29.52 -16.33 -36.66
C LEU A 226 -30.63 -15.72 -37.53
N GLN A 227 -30.30 -15.20 -38.71
CA GLN A 227 -31.26 -14.59 -39.63
C GLN A 227 -32.36 -15.57 -40.05
N ARG A 228 -32.00 -16.80 -40.42
CA ARG A 228 -32.95 -17.85 -40.84
C ARG A 228 -33.82 -18.31 -39.67
N ALA A 229 -33.21 -18.60 -38.52
CA ALA A 229 -33.94 -19.04 -37.35
C ALA A 229 -34.91 -17.95 -36.83
N TYR A 230 -34.49 -16.67 -36.83
CA TYR A 230 -35.35 -15.53 -36.49
C TYR A 230 -36.45 -15.31 -37.53
N ALA A 231 -36.17 -15.43 -38.83
CA ALA A 231 -37.19 -15.32 -39.88
C ALA A 231 -38.28 -16.43 -39.78
N LEU A 232 -37.93 -17.58 -39.21
CA LEU A 232 -38.88 -18.67 -38.91
C LEU A 232 -39.63 -18.45 -37.58
N ASN A 233 -38.99 -17.87 -36.57
CA ASN A 233 -39.54 -17.64 -35.23
C ASN A 233 -39.46 -16.14 -34.81
N PRO A 234 -40.05 -15.18 -35.55
CA PRO A 234 -39.80 -13.75 -35.31
C PRO A 234 -40.47 -13.19 -34.05
N SER A 235 -41.35 -13.97 -33.40
CA SER A 235 -41.90 -13.68 -32.08
C SER A 235 -41.09 -14.29 -30.93
N ASP A 236 -40.04 -15.07 -31.20
CA ASP A 236 -39.25 -15.69 -30.13
C ASP A 236 -38.30 -14.69 -29.48
N VAL A 237 -38.60 -14.33 -28.24
CA VAL A 237 -37.89 -13.30 -27.46
C VAL A 237 -36.40 -13.60 -27.30
N GLU A 238 -36.07 -14.87 -27.04
CA GLU A 238 -34.70 -15.36 -26.82
C GLU A 238 -33.86 -15.32 -28.10
N LEU A 239 -34.46 -15.68 -29.23
CA LEU A 239 -33.78 -15.69 -30.53
C LEU A 239 -33.60 -14.28 -31.09
N ALA A 240 -34.59 -13.39 -30.90
CA ALA A 240 -34.49 -11.99 -31.28
C ALA A 240 -33.36 -11.26 -30.52
N ILE A 241 -33.25 -11.45 -29.20
CA ILE A 241 -32.19 -10.81 -28.41
C ILE A 241 -30.81 -11.34 -28.77
N LEU A 242 -30.67 -12.64 -29.07
CA LEU A 242 -29.39 -13.21 -29.53
C LEU A 242 -28.98 -12.65 -30.88
N TYR A 243 -29.91 -12.48 -31.83
CA TYR A 243 -29.60 -11.87 -33.13
C TYR A 243 -29.23 -10.38 -33.01
N ALA A 244 -29.96 -9.63 -32.19
CA ALA A 244 -29.66 -8.21 -31.94
C ALA A 244 -28.34 -8.00 -31.16
N ARG A 245 -28.00 -8.88 -30.22
CA ARG A 245 -26.69 -8.91 -29.56
C ARG A 245 -25.57 -9.22 -30.55
N PHE A 246 -25.77 -10.21 -31.44
CA PHE A 246 -24.78 -10.58 -32.44
C PHE A 246 -24.44 -9.42 -33.40
N LEU A 247 -25.46 -8.74 -33.94
CA LEU A 247 -25.29 -7.64 -34.90
C LEU A 247 -24.51 -6.43 -34.34
N ARG A 248 -24.73 -6.10 -33.06
CA ARG A 248 -24.14 -4.92 -32.39
C ARG A 248 -22.88 -5.22 -31.57
N GLY A 249 -22.80 -6.40 -30.95
CA GLY A 249 -21.76 -6.74 -29.96
C GLY A 249 -20.44 -7.24 -30.53
N TYR A 250 -20.43 -7.88 -31.70
CA TYR A 250 -19.19 -8.35 -32.32
C TYR A 250 -18.42 -7.19 -32.99
N SER A 251 -17.18 -6.96 -32.56
CA SER A 251 -16.25 -6.04 -33.21
C SER A 251 -15.84 -6.54 -34.60
N ASN A 252 -15.43 -5.62 -35.48
CA ASN A 252 -15.10 -5.92 -36.88
C ASN A 252 -14.03 -7.03 -37.04
N ASP A 253 -13.08 -7.13 -36.11
CA ASP A 253 -11.97 -8.08 -36.19
C ASP A 253 -12.43 -9.54 -35.97
N ALA A 254 -13.43 -9.74 -35.12
CA ALA A 254 -14.10 -11.04 -34.98
C ALA A 254 -15.13 -11.27 -36.10
N TYR A 255 -15.76 -10.20 -36.59
CA TYR A 255 -16.76 -10.23 -37.66
C TYR A 255 -16.19 -10.74 -39.00
N THR A 256 -15.01 -10.27 -39.39
CA THR A 256 -14.40 -10.52 -40.71
C THR A 256 -14.08 -12.00 -41.00
N ARG A 257 -13.92 -12.85 -39.98
CA ARG A 257 -13.62 -14.29 -40.17
C ARG A 257 -14.86 -15.18 -40.27
N ASN A 258 -15.99 -14.78 -39.71
CA ASN A 258 -17.15 -15.67 -39.47
C ASN A 258 -18.51 -15.11 -39.94
N SER A 259 -18.53 -13.96 -40.60
CA SER A 259 -19.74 -13.38 -41.22
C SER A 259 -19.79 -13.64 -42.72
N SER A 260 -20.98 -13.47 -43.31
CA SER A 260 -21.17 -13.49 -44.75
C SER A 260 -20.66 -12.20 -45.40
N GLU A 261 -20.20 -12.29 -46.65
CA GLU A 261 -19.74 -11.14 -47.48
C GLU A 261 -20.75 -9.98 -47.50
N ALA A 262 -22.04 -10.28 -47.36
CA ALA A 262 -23.11 -9.29 -47.30
C ALA A 262 -22.99 -8.34 -46.09
N LEU A 263 -22.62 -8.86 -44.91
CA LEU A 263 -22.48 -8.09 -43.68
C LEU A 263 -21.09 -7.45 -43.51
N VAL A 264 -20.07 -7.92 -44.24
CA VAL A 264 -18.76 -7.27 -44.35
C VAL A 264 -18.87 -5.89 -45.03
N GLY A 265 -19.87 -5.70 -45.90
CA GLY A 265 -20.17 -4.41 -46.53
C GLY A 265 -21.06 -3.46 -45.71
N GLU A 266 -21.65 -3.90 -44.60
CA GLU A 266 -22.55 -3.06 -43.79
C GLU A 266 -21.79 -2.23 -42.75
N THR A 267 -22.09 -0.94 -42.69
CA THR A 267 -21.57 -0.05 -41.64
C THR A 267 -22.09 -0.49 -40.26
N ARG A 268 -21.29 -0.25 -39.22
CA ARG A 268 -21.69 -0.52 -37.83
C ARG A 268 -23.06 0.10 -37.50
N GLU A 269 -23.28 1.34 -37.93
CA GLU A 269 -24.54 2.07 -37.78
C GLU A 269 -25.75 1.37 -38.43
N ALA A 270 -25.55 0.69 -39.58
CA ALA A 270 -26.60 -0.08 -40.23
C ALA A 270 -26.95 -1.36 -39.44
N ARG A 271 -25.92 -2.08 -38.94
CA ARG A 271 -26.10 -3.27 -38.09
C ARG A 271 -26.76 -2.91 -36.75
N ASP A 272 -26.32 -1.82 -36.13
CA ASP A 272 -26.91 -1.19 -34.95
C ASP A 272 -28.41 -0.92 -35.16
N LYS A 273 -28.76 -0.18 -36.22
CA LYS A 273 -30.15 0.13 -36.60
C LYS A 273 -30.97 -1.11 -36.97
N GLN A 274 -30.34 -2.20 -37.42
CA GLN A 274 -31.04 -3.48 -37.64
C GLN A 274 -31.31 -4.20 -36.32
N ALA A 275 -30.35 -4.20 -35.40
CA ALA A 275 -30.48 -4.81 -34.09
C ALA A 275 -31.58 -4.14 -33.26
N ASP A 276 -31.64 -2.81 -33.27
CA ASP A 276 -32.73 -2.04 -32.63
C ASP A 276 -34.10 -2.42 -33.19
N ARG A 277 -34.23 -2.46 -34.54
CA ARG A 277 -35.47 -2.88 -35.21
C ARG A 277 -35.90 -4.29 -34.81
N ILE A 278 -34.98 -5.26 -34.73
CA ILE A 278 -35.29 -6.65 -34.32
C ILE A 278 -35.88 -6.72 -32.91
N VAL A 279 -35.36 -5.92 -31.98
CA VAL A 279 -35.83 -5.90 -30.58
C VAL A 279 -37.17 -5.16 -30.45
N ASP A 280 -37.36 -4.08 -31.21
CA ASP A 280 -38.66 -3.38 -31.25
C ASP A 280 -39.75 -4.22 -31.94
N ASP A 281 -39.45 -4.88 -33.07
CA ASP A 281 -40.35 -5.86 -33.73
C ASP A 281 -40.74 -6.99 -32.78
N MET A 282 -39.78 -7.50 -32.00
CA MET A 282 -40.01 -8.57 -31.01
C MET A 282 -41.00 -8.12 -29.92
N VAL A 283 -40.89 -6.90 -29.42
CA VAL A 283 -41.87 -6.36 -28.45
C VAL A 283 -43.23 -6.11 -29.11
N ASP A 284 -43.25 -5.61 -30.35
CA ASP A 284 -44.50 -5.33 -31.06
C ASP A 284 -45.29 -6.60 -31.44
N ARG A 285 -44.57 -7.71 -31.65
CA ARG A 285 -45.15 -9.05 -31.84
C ARG A 285 -45.61 -9.70 -30.52
N ASN A 286 -45.13 -9.23 -29.37
CA ASN A 286 -45.34 -9.81 -28.05
C ASN A 286 -45.84 -8.79 -27.00
N ARG A 287 -46.72 -7.86 -27.39
CA ARG A 287 -47.25 -6.75 -26.54
C ARG A 287 -47.93 -7.17 -25.22
N ASN A 288 -48.21 -8.46 -25.02
CA ASN A 288 -48.80 -9.02 -23.81
C ASN A 288 -47.86 -10.01 -23.08
N ASP A 289 -46.58 -10.09 -23.46
CA ASP A 289 -45.56 -10.87 -22.77
C ASP A 289 -44.61 -9.95 -21.99
N THR A 290 -44.55 -10.15 -20.68
CA THR A 290 -43.64 -9.44 -19.80
C THR A 290 -42.17 -9.72 -20.13
N ALA A 291 -41.84 -10.92 -20.62
CA ALA A 291 -40.45 -11.26 -20.96
C ALA A 291 -39.93 -10.38 -22.10
N ALA A 292 -40.74 -10.12 -23.14
CA ALA A 292 -40.37 -9.26 -24.26
C ALA A 292 -39.91 -7.85 -23.81
N TYR A 293 -40.70 -7.19 -22.96
CA TYR A 293 -40.36 -5.87 -22.40
C TYR A 293 -39.11 -5.90 -21.51
N LEU A 294 -38.97 -6.91 -20.63
CA LEU A 294 -37.78 -7.05 -19.78
C LEU A 294 -36.51 -7.33 -20.60
N THR A 295 -36.63 -8.10 -21.68
CA THR A 295 -35.53 -8.36 -22.61
C THR A 295 -35.13 -7.11 -23.41
N ARG A 296 -36.09 -6.28 -23.85
CA ARG A 296 -35.78 -4.98 -24.49
C ARG A 296 -35.12 -4.01 -23.51
N TYR A 297 -35.59 -3.93 -22.27
CA TYR A 297 -34.95 -3.16 -21.21
C TYR A 297 -33.49 -3.60 -20.98
N GLN A 298 -33.25 -4.91 -20.85
CA GLN A 298 -31.90 -5.45 -20.67
C GLN A 298 -30.99 -5.15 -21.87
N TYR A 299 -31.50 -5.28 -23.10
CA TYR A 299 -30.79 -4.92 -24.33
C TYR A 299 -30.35 -3.46 -24.34
N ARG A 300 -31.29 -2.55 -24.09
CA ARG A 300 -31.03 -1.10 -24.10
C ARG A 300 -29.98 -0.70 -23.05
N ARG A 301 -30.01 -1.36 -21.88
CA ARG A 301 -29.00 -1.19 -20.83
C ARG A 301 -27.62 -1.74 -21.21
N GLU A 302 -27.56 -2.94 -21.77
CA GLU A 302 -26.32 -3.63 -22.15
C GLU A 302 -25.50 -2.86 -23.18
N PHE A 303 -26.17 -2.16 -24.10
CA PHE A 303 -25.54 -1.43 -25.21
C PHE A 303 -25.50 0.10 -25.06
N GLY A 304 -25.82 0.64 -23.87
CA GLY A 304 -25.78 2.09 -23.65
C GLY A 304 -26.81 2.87 -24.46
N LEU A 305 -27.89 2.22 -24.90
CA LEU A 305 -29.02 2.83 -25.63
C LEU A 305 -30.00 3.54 -24.67
N ILE A 306 -29.69 3.51 -23.37
CA ILE A 306 -30.25 4.39 -22.37
C ILE A 306 -29.74 5.79 -22.69
N ASP A 307 -30.54 6.59 -23.38
CA ASP A 307 -30.43 8.05 -23.29
C ASP A 307 -30.42 8.41 -21.78
N PRO A 308 -29.49 9.24 -21.29
CA PRO A 308 -29.51 9.71 -19.90
C PRO A 308 -30.83 10.40 -19.51
N GLN A 309 -31.73 10.74 -20.43
CA GLN A 309 -33.14 11.06 -20.15
C GLN A 309 -33.92 9.81 -19.65
N PRO A 310 -34.34 9.71 -18.37
CA PRO A 310 -34.90 8.48 -17.79
C PRO A 310 -36.19 7.95 -18.45
N GLN A 311 -36.92 8.82 -19.15
CA GLN A 311 -38.32 8.62 -19.55
C GLN A 311 -38.54 7.44 -20.51
N ALA A 312 -37.58 7.18 -21.41
CA ALA A 312 -37.68 6.08 -22.37
C ALA A 312 -37.52 4.70 -21.72
N LEU A 313 -36.87 4.64 -20.54
CA LEU A 313 -36.55 3.39 -19.86
C LEU A 313 -37.60 2.99 -18.82
N ASP A 314 -38.25 3.98 -18.19
CA ASP A 314 -39.51 3.79 -17.46
C ASP A 314 -40.51 3.01 -18.32
N ALA A 315 -40.72 3.44 -19.58
CA ALA A 315 -41.73 2.87 -20.47
C ALA A 315 -41.65 1.34 -20.64
N ASP A 316 -40.46 0.73 -20.71
CA ASP A 316 -40.33 -0.74 -20.84
C ASP A 316 -40.58 -1.47 -19.52
N LEU A 317 -40.01 -0.99 -18.39
CA LEU A 317 -40.20 -1.63 -17.08
C LEU A 317 -41.63 -1.48 -16.55
N LYS A 318 -42.18 -0.27 -16.69
CA LYS A 318 -43.58 0.05 -16.40
C LYS A 318 -44.51 -0.78 -17.24
N LYS A 319 -44.23 -0.96 -18.54
CA LYS A 319 -45.08 -1.83 -19.37
C LYS A 319 -44.97 -3.29 -19.00
N ALA A 320 -43.78 -3.78 -18.63
CA ALA A 320 -43.60 -5.11 -18.07
C ALA A 320 -44.45 -5.32 -16.79
N VAL A 321 -44.42 -4.35 -15.86
CA VAL A 321 -45.21 -4.36 -14.62
C VAL A 321 -46.72 -4.17 -14.86
N GLU A 322 -47.13 -3.42 -15.88
CA GLU A 322 -48.55 -3.33 -16.30
C GLU A 322 -49.07 -4.65 -16.88
N VAL A 323 -48.26 -5.35 -17.69
CA VAL A 323 -48.64 -6.57 -18.40
C VAL A 323 -48.75 -7.77 -17.46
N ASP A 324 -47.79 -7.96 -16.55
CA ASP A 324 -47.97 -8.85 -15.40
C ASP A 324 -47.49 -8.18 -14.10
N PRO A 325 -48.42 -7.57 -13.36
CA PRO A 325 -48.14 -6.99 -12.04
C PRO A 325 -47.63 -8.01 -11.00
N LYS A 326 -47.69 -9.32 -11.26
CA LYS A 326 -47.18 -10.38 -10.37
C LYS A 326 -45.78 -10.88 -10.77
N ASN A 327 -45.25 -10.44 -11.90
CA ASN A 327 -43.94 -10.86 -12.38
C ASN A 327 -42.83 -10.29 -11.48
N ILE A 328 -42.18 -11.19 -10.73
CA ILE A 328 -41.17 -10.81 -9.74
C ILE A 328 -39.96 -10.16 -10.42
N ALA A 329 -39.55 -10.62 -11.61
CA ALA A 329 -38.43 -10.02 -12.33
C ALA A 329 -38.74 -8.59 -12.79
N ALA A 330 -39.98 -8.32 -13.23
CA ALA A 330 -40.41 -6.96 -13.57
C ALA A 330 -40.42 -6.04 -12.35
N GLN A 331 -40.99 -6.49 -11.23
CA GLN A 331 -41.01 -5.72 -9.97
C GLN A 331 -39.59 -5.47 -9.43
N VAL A 332 -38.67 -6.45 -9.52
CA VAL A 332 -37.27 -6.29 -9.10
C VAL A 332 -36.54 -5.28 -9.97
N LEU A 333 -36.64 -5.38 -11.31
CA LEU A 333 -35.96 -4.46 -12.21
C LEU A 333 -36.54 -3.04 -12.14
N ALA A 334 -37.85 -2.89 -11.92
CA ALA A 334 -38.48 -1.60 -11.60
C ALA A 334 -37.92 -1.01 -10.30
N GLY A 335 -37.94 -1.74 -9.18
CA GLY A 335 -37.40 -1.26 -7.91
C GLY A 335 -35.90 -0.93 -7.95
N LEU A 336 -35.11 -1.65 -8.75
CA LEU A 336 -33.68 -1.35 -8.96
C LEU A 336 -33.44 -0.13 -9.87
N PHE A 337 -34.30 0.09 -10.86
CA PHE A 337 -34.27 1.30 -11.69
C PHE A 337 -34.64 2.54 -10.87
N GLU A 338 -35.69 2.45 -10.05
CA GLU A 338 -36.09 3.50 -9.10
C GLU A 338 -34.97 3.80 -8.07
N ILE A 339 -34.20 2.80 -7.61
CA ILE A 339 -32.99 3.06 -6.80
C ILE A 339 -31.97 3.90 -7.60
N ALA A 340 -31.70 3.57 -8.87
CA ALA A 340 -30.75 4.30 -9.70
C ALA A 340 -31.19 5.75 -9.93
N LEU A 341 -32.48 5.99 -10.19
CA LEU A 341 -33.04 7.34 -10.27
C LEU A 341 -32.96 8.09 -8.94
N SER A 342 -33.20 7.41 -7.80
CA SER A 342 -33.03 8.02 -6.48
C SER A 342 -31.58 8.46 -6.22
N ASN A 343 -30.59 7.63 -6.57
CA ASN A 343 -29.17 7.98 -6.39
C ASN A 343 -28.80 9.19 -7.25
N ARG A 344 -29.24 9.21 -8.52
CA ARG A 344 -28.98 10.34 -9.42
C ARG A 344 -29.65 11.63 -8.94
N ALA A 345 -30.92 11.59 -8.54
CA ALA A 345 -31.61 12.76 -8.00
C ALA A 345 -30.86 13.36 -6.79
N ARG A 346 -30.28 12.50 -5.94
CA ARG A 346 -29.42 12.91 -4.83
C ARG A 346 -28.08 13.51 -5.27
N GLU A 347 -27.51 13.05 -6.39
CA GLU A 347 -26.30 13.63 -7.01
C GLU A 347 -26.60 14.99 -7.67
N GLU A 348 -27.78 15.16 -8.27
CA GLU A 348 -28.29 16.40 -8.86
C GLU A 348 -28.83 17.40 -7.81
N GLY A 349 -28.97 16.98 -6.54
CA GLY A 349 -29.46 17.79 -5.42
C GLY A 349 -30.99 17.88 -5.29
N ASP A 350 -31.74 17.13 -6.11
CA ASP A 350 -33.20 17.04 -6.04
C ASP A 350 -33.66 16.05 -4.95
N GLU A 351 -33.80 16.60 -3.74
CA GLU A 351 -34.26 15.91 -2.54
C GLU A 351 -35.76 15.51 -2.61
N GLU A 352 -36.56 16.05 -3.54
CA GLU A 352 -37.96 15.64 -3.75
C GLU A 352 -38.04 14.44 -4.70
N ALA A 353 -37.37 14.51 -5.85
CA ALA A 353 -37.24 13.38 -6.78
C ALA A 353 -36.52 12.19 -6.11
N TYR A 354 -35.49 12.44 -5.29
CA TYR A 354 -34.83 11.41 -4.48
C TYR A 354 -35.87 10.63 -3.66
N LYS A 355 -36.72 11.33 -2.89
CA LYS A 355 -37.76 10.71 -2.05
C LYS A 355 -38.85 10.02 -2.87
N ALA A 356 -39.28 10.61 -3.99
CA ALA A 356 -40.30 10.05 -4.86
C ALA A 356 -39.84 8.69 -5.45
N HIS A 357 -38.66 8.66 -6.07
CA HIS A 357 -38.05 7.44 -6.60
C HIS A 357 -37.76 6.42 -5.49
N ARG A 358 -37.32 6.87 -4.30
CA ARG A 358 -37.11 5.98 -3.15
C ARG A 358 -38.41 5.30 -2.67
N ALA A 359 -39.52 6.05 -2.64
CA ALA A 359 -40.83 5.51 -2.28
C ALA A 359 -41.38 4.55 -3.35
N ALA A 360 -41.15 4.83 -4.63
CA ALA A 360 -41.47 3.91 -5.72
C ALA A 360 -40.68 2.59 -5.62
N ALA A 361 -39.37 2.66 -5.35
CA ALA A 361 -38.54 1.49 -5.07
C ALA A 361 -39.07 0.68 -3.87
N GLU A 362 -39.36 1.33 -2.73
CA GLU A 362 -39.91 0.63 -1.55
C GLU A 362 -41.26 -0.04 -1.89
N HIS A 363 -42.14 0.63 -2.65
CA HIS A 363 -43.40 0.07 -3.10
C HIS A 363 -43.22 -1.19 -3.97
N HIS A 364 -42.34 -1.19 -4.97
CA HIS A 364 -42.08 -2.36 -5.81
C HIS A 364 -41.58 -3.57 -5.00
N PHE A 365 -40.65 -3.36 -4.07
CA PHE A 365 -40.14 -4.45 -3.23
C PHE A 365 -41.18 -4.92 -2.17
N GLN A 366 -42.01 -4.02 -1.65
CA GLN A 366 -43.16 -4.38 -0.82
C GLN A 366 -44.19 -5.23 -1.60
N GLU A 367 -44.49 -4.91 -2.87
CA GLU A 367 -45.42 -5.69 -3.69
C GLU A 367 -44.92 -7.12 -3.95
N ILE A 368 -43.61 -7.32 -4.15
CA ILE A 368 -43.02 -8.68 -4.19
C ILE A 368 -43.30 -9.42 -2.88
N GLY A 369 -42.98 -8.79 -1.74
CA GLY A 369 -43.19 -9.39 -0.41
C GLY A 369 -44.66 -9.65 -0.05
N LYS A 370 -45.61 -8.91 -0.63
CA LYS A 370 -47.06 -9.18 -0.50
C LYS A 370 -47.53 -10.31 -1.41
N ARG A 371 -47.05 -10.35 -2.66
CA ARG A 371 -47.60 -11.22 -3.72
C ARG A 371 -47.01 -12.63 -3.75
N ASN A 372 -45.75 -12.79 -3.35
CA ASN A 372 -45.14 -14.09 -3.16
C ASN A 372 -44.65 -14.26 -1.73
N GLU A 373 -45.49 -14.84 -0.87
CA GLU A 373 -45.14 -15.14 0.53
C GLU A 373 -43.91 -16.06 0.66
N GLN A 374 -43.56 -16.79 -0.40
CA GLN A 374 -42.43 -17.69 -0.45
C GLN A 374 -41.15 -17.06 -1.04
N SER A 375 -41.15 -15.77 -1.37
CA SER A 375 -39.95 -15.06 -1.85
C SER A 375 -39.36 -14.13 -0.79
N GLU A 376 -38.10 -14.40 -0.49
CA GLU A 376 -37.17 -13.57 0.26
C GLU A 376 -36.81 -12.26 -0.46
N ILE A 377 -36.85 -12.25 -1.80
CA ILE A 377 -36.22 -11.21 -2.63
C ILE A 377 -36.76 -9.80 -2.32
N GLY A 378 -38.06 -9.66 -2.09
CA GLY A 378 -38.66 -8.39 -1.68
C GLY A 378 -38.13 -7.91 -0.32
N PHE A 379 -38.03 -8.81 0.66
CA PHE A 379 -37.49 -8.50 1.99
C PHE A 379 -35.98 -8.21 1.95
N GLN A 380 -35.25 -8.87 1.06
CA GLN A 380 -33.83 -8.65 0.81
C GLN A 380 -33.55 -7.23 0.29
N PHE A 381 -34.30 -6.78 -0.72
CA PHE A 381 -34.15 -5.42 -1.25
C PHE A 381 -34.71 -4.34 -0.31
N LEU A 382 -35.81 -4.57 0.41
CA LEU A 382 -36.27 -3.65 1.47
C LEU A 382 -35.23 -3.47 2.59
N GLY A 383 -34.49 -4.55 2.89
CA GLY A 383 -33.34 -4.52 3.78
C GLY A 383 -32.23 -3.62 3.26
N ASP A 384 -31.73 -3.85 2.04
CA ASP A 384 -30.70 -3.01 1.38
C ASP A 384 -31.12 -1.53 1.29
N LEU A 385 -32.36 -1.27 0.89
CA LEU A 385 -32.92 0.08 0.74
C LEU A 385 -32.85 0.83 2.08
N SER A 386 -33.26 0.16 3.16
CA SER A 386 -33.20 0.73 4.51
C SER A 386 -31.75 0.88 5.02
N LEU A 387 -30.86 -0.08 4.75
CA LEU A 387 -29.45 0.01 5.16
C LEU A 387 -28.71 1.17 4.47
N SER A 388 -28.92 1.36 3.17
CA SER A 388 -28.26 2.41 2.38
C SER A 388 -28.75 3.84 2.71
N GLU A 389 -29.85 3.97 3.45
CA GLU A 389 -30.32 5.22 4.05
C GLU A 389 -29.87 5.41 5.52
N GLY A 390 -29.08 4.48 6.07
CA GLY A 390 -28.75 4.49 7.50
C GLY A 390 -29.92 4.07 8.42
N ARG A 391 -31.09 3.68 7.88
CA ARG A 391 -32.23 3.09 8.62
C ARG A 391 -31.92 1.64 9.06
N LEU A 392 -30.76 1.44 9.69
CA LEU A 392 -30.18 0.15 10.09
C LEU A 392 -31.14 -0.72 10.94
N ALA A 393 -31.90 -0.08 11.84
CA ALA A 393 -32.96 -0.72 12.63
C ALA A 393 -34.05 -1.35 11.74
N GLN A 394 -34.50 -0.62 10.72
CA GLN A 394 -35.56 -1.05 9.81
C GLN A 394 -35.06 -2.12 8.81
N GLY A 395 -33.83 -1.98 8.30
CA GLY A 395 -33.26 -2.97 7.39
C GLY A 395 -33.13 -4.36 8.01
N THR A 396 -32.67 -4.41 9.26
CA THR A 396 -32.58 -5.66 10.04
C THR A 396 -33.95 -6.27 10.31
N GLU A 397 -34.97 -5.44 10.53
CA GLU A 397 -36.35 -5.90 10.72
C GLU A 397 -36.99 -6.41 9.42
N TRP A 398 -36.66 -5.83 8.26
CA TRP A 398 -37.05 -6.40 6.96
C TRP A 398 -36.38 -7.76 6.71
N TYR A 399 -35.07 -7.88 6.97
CA TYR A 399 -34.38 -9.16 6.89
C TYR A 399 -34.97 -10.21 7.84
N ARG A 400 -35.25 -9.85 9.10
CA ARG A 400 -35.92 -10.73 10.07
C ARG A 400 -37.27 -11.24 9.54
N LYS A 401 -38.12 -10.35 9.01
CA LYS A 401 -39.42 -10.71 8.40
C LYS A 401 -39.28 -11.69 7.24
N GLY A 402 -38.25 -11.53 6.42
CA GLY A 402 -37.91 -12.50 5.37
C GLY A 402 -37.54 -13.87 5.96
N VAL A 403 -36.51 -13.90 6.81
CA VAL A 403 -35.99 -15.11 7.47
C VAL A 403 -37.07 -15.88 8.25
N ASP A 404 -38.02 -15.19 8.89
CA ASP A 404 -39.12 -15.81 9.62
C ASP A 404 -40.26 -16.31 8.72
N ARG A 405 -40.49 -15.71 7.55
CA ARG A 405 -41.44 -16.23 6.54
C ARG A 405 -40.93 -17.48 5.86
N ILE A 406 -39.65 -17.50 5.49
CA ILE A 406 -39.02 -18.61 4.78
C ILE A 406 -38.47 -19.70 5.70
N ARG A 407 -38.76 -19.66 7.02
CA ARG A 407 -38.21 -20.52 8.10
C ARG A 407 -38.09 -22.04 7.84
N ASN A 408 -38.86 -22.57 6.88
CA ASN A 408 -38.89 -23.97 6.49
C ASN A 408 -38.06 -24.27 5.21
N ARG A 409 -37.27 -23.29 4.73
CA ARG A 409 -36.37 -23.34 3.58
C ARG A 409 -35.04 -22.65 3.94
N VAL A 410 -34.00 -22.94 3.18
CA VAL A 410 -32.77 -22.15 3.18
C VAL A 410 -32.95 -20.93 2.29
N ALA A 411 -32.53 -19.77 2.80
CA ALA A 411 -32.37 -18.57 1.98
C ALA A 411 -31.06 -17.89 2.40
N PRO A 412 -29.91 -18.43 1.94
CA PRO A 412 -28.61 -18.12 2.51
C PRO A 412 -28.21 -16.66 2.37
N GLU A 413 -28.68 -15.99 1.32
CA GLU A 413 -28.40 -14.58 1.06
C GLU A 413 -29.04 -13.67 2.10
N ILE A 414 -30.34 -13.85 2.37
CA ILE A 414 -31.07 -13.03 3.36
C ILE A 414 -30.73 -13.41 4.80
N GLU A 415 -30.46 -14.70 5.09
CA GLU A 415 -29.97 -15.12 6.41
C GLU A 415 -28.58 -14.53 6.69
N SER A 416 -27.67 -14.54 5.71
CA SER A 416 -26.36 -13.87 5.84
C SER A 416 -26.50 -12.37 6.04
N ARG A 417 -27.35 -11.70 5.25
CA ARG A 417 -27.64 -10.25 5.39
C ARG A 417 -28.26 -9.90 6.74
N PHE A 418 -29.11 -10.76 7.29
CA PHE A 418 -29.69 -10.60 8.63
C PHE A 418 -28.60 -10.65 9.71
N ILE A 419 -27.71 -11.65 9.65
CA ILE A 419 -26.58 -11.80 10.58
C ILE A 419 -25.63 -10.59 10.50
N LEU A 420 -25.33 -10.10 9.28
CA LEU A 420 -24.52 -8.89 9.08
C LEU A 420 -25.21 -7.63 9.64
N ALA A 421 -26.51 -7.45 9.39
CA ALA A 421 -27.23 -6.27 9.87
C ALA A 421 -27.45 -6.29 11.40
N LEU A 422 -27.47 -7.46 12.04
CA LEU A 422 -27.38 -7.60 13.50
C LEU A 422 -25.98 -7.28 14.03
N ASN A 423 -24.92 -7.77 13.37
CA ASN A 423 -23.53 -7.44 13.71
C ASN A 423 -23.28 -5.94 13.66
N ASP A 424 -23.72 -5.29 12.59
CA ASP A 424 -23.50 -3.86 12.35
C ASP A 424 -24.38 -2.98 13.28
N GLN A 425 -25.41 -3.56 13.94
CA GLN A 425 -26.12 -2.96 15.09
C GLN A 425 -25.39 -3.12 16.44
N GLY A 426 -24.26 -3.83 16.50
CA GLY A 426 -23.61 -4.22 17.75
C GLY A 426 -24.34 -5.33 18.52
N LYS A 427 -25.29 -6.03 17.89
CA LYS A 427 -26.07 -7.11 18.52
C LYS A 427 -25.40 -8.46 18.33
N PHE A 428 -24.18 -8.56 18.83
CA PHE A 428 -23.31 -9.73 18.64
C PHE A 428 -23.93 -11.03 19.17
N GLU A 429 -24.72 -10.97 20.25
CA GLU A 429 -25.46 -12.14 20.76
C GLU A 429 -26.57 -12.62 19.80
N GLU A 430 -27.42 -11.72 19.28
CA GLU A 430 -28.44 -12.07 18.27
C GLU A 430 -27.77 -12.61 16.99
N ALA A 431 -26.72 -11.93 16.51
CA ALA A 431 -25.96 -12.34 15.31
C ALA A 431 -25.32 -13.72 15.48
N THR A 432 -24.73 -14.01 16.64
CA THR A 432 -24.11 -15.31 16.95
C THR A 432 -25.16 -16.41 17.10
N ALA A 433 -26.32 -16.12 17.69
CA ALA A 433 -27.41 -17.08 17.82
C ALA A 433 -28.00 -17.49 16.46
N GLU A 434 -28.27 -16.52 15.59
CA GLU A 434 -28.75 -16.78 14.23
C GLU A 434 -27.67 -17.46 13.36
N LEU A 435 -26.39 -17.08 13.49
CA LEU A 435 -25.30 -17.79 12.83
C LEU A 435 -25.14 -19.25 13.31
N ALA A 436 -25.36 -19.51 14.60
CA ALA A 436 -25.37 -20.87 15.13
C ALA A 436 -26.55 -21.70 14.60
N ARG A 437 -27.74 -21.09 14.44
CA ARG A 437 -28.90 -21.69 13.77
C ARG A 437 -28.61 -21.97 12.29
N PHE A 438 -28.03 -21.02 11.57
CA PHE A 438 -27.65 -21.14 10.15
C PHE A 438 -26.64 -22.27 9.95
N ASN A 439 -25.58 -22.32 10.76
CA ASN A 439 -24.59 -23.40 10.78
C ASN A 439 -25.20 -24.76 11.15
N LYS A 440 -26.13 -24.80 12.12
CA LYS A 440 -26.86 -26.03 12.48
C LYS A 440 -27.71 -26.52 11.30
N TYR A 441 -28.31 -25.64 10.52
CA TYR A 441 -29.08 -26.01 9.34
C TYR A 441 -28.20 -26.79 8.36
N PHE A 442 -27.15 -26.18 7.78
CA PHE A 442 -26.32 -26.85 6.77
C PHE A 442 -25.57 -28.12 7.25
N ARG A 443 -25.51 -28.37 8.56
CA ARG A 443 -24.96 -29.61 9.13
C ARG A 443 -25.99 -30.74 9.30
N ASP A 444 -27.27 -30.54 8.97
CA ASP A 444 -28.26 -31.62 8.95
C ASP A 444 -28.07 -32.53 7.72
N PRO A 445 -27.77 -33.84 7.89
CA PRO A 445 -27.53 -34.77 6.79
C PRO A 445 -28.76 -35.06 5.92
N GLN A 446 -29.94 -34.52 6.23
CA GLN A 446 -31.12 -34.59 5.36
C GLN A 446 -31.07 -33.57 4.21
N ILE A 447 -30.27 -32.50 4.33
CA ILE A 447 -30.15 -31.48 3.28
C ILE A 447 -29.29 -32.01 2.14
N ARG A 448 -29.87 -32.03 0.94
CA ARG A 448 -29.22 -32.52 -0.29
C ARG A 448 -28.87 -31.38 -1.21
N LEU A 449 -27.88 -30.59 -0.81
CA LEU A 449 -27.19 -29.67 -1.71
C LEU A 449 -26.09 -30.41 -2.49
N PRO A 450 -25.76 -29.98 -3.71
CA PRO A 450 -24.52 -30.33 -4.37
C PRO A 450 -23.32 -30.10 -3.44
N LYS A 451 -22.34 -31.02 -3.47
CA LYS A 451 -21.17 -30.96 -2.55
C LYS A 451 -20.49 -29.58 -2.56
N LEU A 452 -20.25 -29.03 -3.77
CA LEU A 452 -19.61 -27.73 -3.96
C LEU A 452 -20.44 -26.56 -3.39
N GLU A 453 -21.76 -26.62 -3.45
CA GLU A 453 -22.63 -25.61 -2.84
C GLU A 453 -22.58 -25.72 -1.31
N LEU A 454 -22.66 -26.93 -0.75
CA LEU A 454 -22.52 -27.13 0.69
C LEU A 454 -21.17 -26.63 1.23
N GLU A 455 -20.08 -26.89 0.51
CA GLU A 455 -18.73 -26.40 0.85
C GLU A 455 -18.67 -24.85 0.81
N ARG A 456 -19.24 -24.21 -0.22
CA ARG A 456 -19.34 -22.73 -0.32
C ARG A 456 -20.17 -22.12 0.82
N MET A 457 -21.28 -22.77 1.22
CA MET A 457 -22.15 -22.30 2.31
C MET A 457 -21.44 -22.40 3.66
N LEU A 458 -20.72 -23.50 3.91
CA LEU A 458 -19.91 -23.67 5.12
C LEU A 458 -18.76 -22.65 5.17
N GLN A 459 -18.11 -22.33 4.05
CA GLN A 459 -17.14 -21.23 3.97
C GLN A 459 -17.77 -19.87 4.34
N LEU A 460 -18.96 -19.56 3.78
CA LEU A 460 -19.68 -18.32 4.09
C LEU A 460 -20.05 -18.21 5.59
N ILE A 461 -20.50 -19.30 6.21
CA ILE A 461 -20.78 -19.39 7.66
C ILE A 461 -19.54 -19.05 8.51
N GLU A 462 -18.37 -19.55 8.12
CA GLU A 462 -17.14 -19.33 8.87
C GLU A 462 -16.57 -17.91 8.62
N LEU A 463 -16.69 -17.35 7.41
CA LEU A 463 -16.40 -15.94 7.10
C LEU A 463 -17.28 -14.99 7.94
N LEU A 464 -18.59 -15.27 8.03
CA LEU A 464 -19.53 -14.54 8.88
C LEU A 464 -19.13 -14.62 10.36
N ARG A 465 -18.70 -15.80 10.85
CA ARG A 465 -18.25 -15.95 12.26
C ARG A 465 -17.07 -15.07 12.57
N ALA A 466 -16.05 -15.08 11.71
CA ALA A 466 -14.86 -14.28 11.92
C ALA A 466 -15.15 -12.77 11.83
N ARG A 467 -16.08 -12.32 10.96
CA ARG A 467 -16.53 -10.91 10.99
C ARG A 467 -17.23 -10.57 12.30
N VAL A 468 -18.12 -11.42 12.81
CA VAL A 468 -18.79 -11.18 14.09
C VAL A 468 -17.78 -11.06 15.23
N TYR A 469 -16.87 -12.02 15.36
CA TYR A 469 -15.85 -12.03 16.42
C TYR A 469 -14.84 -10.88 16.30
N ALA A 470 -14.45 -10.47 15.08
CA ALA A 470 -13.54 -9.34 14.88
C ALA A 470 -14.23 -7.99 15.12
N THR A 471 -15.51 -7.84 14.74
CA THR A 471 -16.30 -6.63 15.06
C THR A 471 -16.50 -6.52 16.57
N GLU A 472 -16.91 -7.62 17.21
CA GLU A 472 -17.09 -7.69 18.65
C GLU A 472 -15.77 -7.36 19.38
N GLY A 473 -14.66 -8.02 19.00
CA GLY A 473 -13.34 -7.78 19.57
C GLY A 473 -12.85 -6.32 19.42
N SER A 474 -13.16 -5.67 18.29
CA SER A 474 -12.91 -4.24 18.08
C SER A 474 -13.76 -3.36 19.02
N THR A 475 -15.06 -3.65 19.19
CA THR A 475 -15.90 -2.91 20.15
C THR A 475 -15.47 -3.09 21.61
N VAL A 476 -14.97 -4.28 21.98
CA VAL A 476 -14.39 -4.51 23.30
C VAL A 476 -13.06 -3.75 23.47
N SER A 477 -12.27 -3.57 22.41
CA SER A 477 -11.10 -2.68 22.42
C SER A 477 -11.49 -1.20 22.64
N LEU A 478 -12.49 -0.69 21.92
CA LEU A 478 -13.05 0.66 22.15
C LEU A 478 -13.64 0.83 23.56
N GLN A 479 -14.22 -0.24 24.13
CA GLN A 479 -14.64 -0.24 25.53
C GLN A 479 -13.43 -0.13 26.47
N SER A 480 -12.27 -0.72 26.14
CA SER A 480 -11.06 -0.57 26.94
C SER A 480 -10.56 0.88 27.00
N GLU A 481 -10.62 1.61 25.89
CA GLU A 481 -10.25 3.04 25.83
C GLU A 481 -11.20 3.89 26.69
N ARG A 482 -12.51 3.65 26.59
CA ARG A 482 -13.50 4.29 27.47
C ARG A 482 -13.29 3.97 28.95
N LEU A 483 -12.80 2.77 29.28
CA LEU A 483 -12.47 2.41 30.66
C LEU A 483 -11.18 3.11 31.13
N ARG A 484 -10.16 3.27 30.28
CA ARG A 484 -8.97 4.12 30.59
C ARG A 484 -9.37 5.57 30.84
N ALA A 485 -10.19 6.16 29.97
CA ALA A 485 -10.66 7.54 30.10
C ALA A 485 -11.48 7.77 31.39
N ASN A 486 -12.15 6.73 31.90
CA ASN A 486 -12.86 6.74 33.19
C ASN A 486 -11.98 6.31 34.39
N GLY A 487 -10.68 6.07 34.21
CA GLY A 487 -9.74 5.64 35.24
C GLY A 487 -9.78 4.15 35.63
N ASP A 488 -10.65 3.33 35.05
CA ASP A 488 -10.70 1.88 35.28
C ASP A 488 -9.67 1.14 34.42
N MET A 489 -8.41 1.27 34.82
CA MET A 489 -7.28 0.59 34.15
C MET A 489 -7.38 -0.94 34.22
N ALA A 490 -8.04 -1.50 35.24
CA ALA A 490 -8.21 -2.94 35.41
C ALA A 490 -9.28 -3.51 34.46
N GLY A 491 -10.44 -2.85 34.39
CA GLY A 491 -11.47 -3.13 33.39
C GLY A 491 -10.96 -2.92 31.97
N ALA A 492 -10.18 -1.86 31.73
CA ALA A 492 -9.52 -1.64 30.44
C ALA A 492 -8.57 -2.78 30.05
N GLN A 493 -7.66 -3.19 30.94
CA GLN A 493 -6.71 -4.26 30.65
C GLN A 493 -7.41 -5.61 30.42
N LYS A 494 -8.50 -5.88 31.15
CA LYS A 494 -9.37 -7.04 30.92
C LYS A 494 -10.02 -6.97 29.54
N ALA A 495 -10.70 -5.88 29.21
CA ALA A 495 -11.38 -5.68 27.93
C ALA A 495 -10.40 -5.80 26.76
N MET A 496 -9.25 -5.13 26.80
CA MET A 496 -8.21 -5.23 25.77
C MET A 496 -7.78 -6.69 25.52
N LYS A 497 -7.64 -7.50 26.58
CA LYS A 497 -7.30 -8.93 26.46
C LYS A 497 -8.43 -9.77 25.87
N GLU A 498 -9.69 -9.51 26.23
CA GLU A 498 -10.87 -10.19 25.69
C GLU A 498 -11.11 -9.81 24.22
N GLY A 499 -10.88 -8.55 23.84
CA GLY A 499 -10.91 -8.08 22.45
C GLY A 499 -9.83 -8.74 21.59
N GLN A 500 -8.58 -8.73 22.07
CA GLN A 500 -7.45 -9.37 21.37
C GLN A 500 -7.66 -10.88 21.17
N LEU A 501 -8.31 -11.57 22.12
CA LEU A 501 -8.62 -13.00 21.99
C LEU A 501 -9.59 -13.25 20.83
N LYS A 502 -10.72 -12.54 20.77
CA LYS A 502 -11.73 -12.68 19.70
C LYS A 502 -11.18 -12.29 18.33
N ILE A 503 -10.32 -11.27 18.29
CA ILE A 503 -9.54 -10.88 17.12
C ILE A 503 -8.63 -12.02 16.66
N ASN A 504 -7.88 -12.66 17.56
CA ASN A 504 -7.00 -13.78 17.23
C ASN A 504 -7.78 -15.04 16.77
N GLU A 505 -8.92 -15.34 17.40
CA GLU A 505 -9.83 -16.41 16.96
C GLU A 505 -10.36 -16.15 15.53
N SER A 506 -10.63 -14.88 15.20
CA SER A 506 -11.02 -14.48 13.84
C SER A 506 -9.91 -14.72 12.81
N ILE A 507 -8.65 -14.44 13.13
CA ILE A 507 -7.50 -14.77 12.27
C ILE A 507 -7.43 -16.28 12.05
N GLN A 508 -7.57 -17.09 13.11
CA GLN A 508 -7.47 -18.55 13.04
C GLN A 508 -8.59 -19.19 12.20
N ILE A 509 -9.77 -18.56 12.14
CA ILE A 509 -10.86 -18.98 11.26
C ILE A 509 -10.57 -18.55 9.80
N LEU A 510 -10.17 -17.30 9.58
CA LEU A 510 -10.04 -16.74 8.22
C LEU A 510 -8.85 -17.31 7.44
N VAL A 511 -7.66 -17.39 8.04
CA VAL A 511 -6.42 -17.74 7.29
C VAL A 511 -6.54 -19.10 6.58
N PRO A 512 -7.04 -20.20 7.20
CA PRO A 512 -7.23 -21.48 6.50
C PRO A 512 -8.28 -21.44 5.37
N ILE A 513 -9.28 -20.57 5.46
CA ILE A 513 -10.35 -20.44 4.45
C ILE A 513 -9.85 -19.66 3.23
N LEU A 514 -9.02 -18.64 3.45
CA LEU A 514 -8.60 -17.68 2.43
C LEU A 514 -7.35 -18.12 1.66
N ASN A 515 -6.45 -18.88 2.30
CA ASN A 515 -5.21 -19.35 1.67
C ASN A 515 -5.42 -20.13 0.34
N PRO A 516 -6.43 -21.03 0.20
CA PRO A 516 -6.72 -21.68 -1.08
C PRO A 516 -7.06 -20.73 -2.23
N PHE A 517 -7.73 -19.61 -1.95
CA PHE A 517 -8.12 -18.63 -2.98
C PHE A 517 -6.93 -17.78 -3.49
N GLY A 518 -5.79 -17.83 -2.82
CA GLY A 518 -4.58 -17.09 -3.21
C GLY A 518 -3.80 -17.68 -4.40
N ARG A 519 -4.24 -18.80 -5.01
CA ARG A 519 -3.50 -19.49 -6.09
C ARG A 519 -4.15 -19.41 -7.48
N SER A 520 -5.46 -19.27 -7.56
CA SER A 520 -6.19 -18.84 -8.76
C SER A 520 -7.58 -18.38 -8.37
N ALA A 521 -7.86 -17.08 -8.50
CA ALA A 521 -9.21 -16.55 -8.35
C ALA A 521 -10.07 -16.80 -9.61
N SER A 522 -9.42 -17.01 -10.76
CA SER A 522 -10.03 -17.23 -12.08
C SER A 522 -10.73 -18.58 -12.23
N ASP A 523 -10.29 -19.61 -11.50
CA ASP A 523 -10.84 -20.98 -11.63
C ASP A 523 -12.28 -21.11 -11.11
N TYR A 524 -12.77 -20.12 -10.36
CA TYR A 524 -14.08 -20.13 -9.71
C TYR A 524 -15.11 -19.34 -10.50
N ILE A 525 -15.85 -20.02 -11.37
CA ILE A 525 -17.05 -19.46 -12.02
C ILE A 525 -18.14 -19.21 -10.97
N ILE A 526 -18.15 -17.98 -10.46
CA ILE A 526 -19.16 -17.40 -9.57
C ILE A 526 -19.39 -15.96 -10.06
N PRO A 527 -20.64 -15.44 -10.11
CA PRO A 527 -20.88 -14.03 -10.43
C PRO A 527 -20.17 -13.10 -9.43
N ARG A 528 -19.43 -12.11 -9.92
CA ARG A 528 -18.68 -11.14 -9.10
C ARG A 528 -19.57 -10.41 -8.09
N ASP A 529 -20.84 -10.18 -8.44
CA ASP A 529 -21.82 -9.47 -7.61
C ASP A 529 -22.41 -10.32 -6.48
N SER A 530 -22.01 -11.59 -6.36
CA SER A 530 -22.52 -12.48 -5.31
C SER A 530 -22.12 -11.99 -3.91
N ILE A 531 -23.01 -12.21 -2.94
CA ILE A 531 -22.75 -11.89 -1.52
C ILE A 531 -21.47 -12.54 -0.99
N TYR A 532 -21.08 -13.69 -1.56
CA TYR A 532 -19.84 -14.38 -1.22
C TYR A 532 -18.61 -13.51 -1.51
N TYR A 533 -18.48 -12.92 -2.70
CA TYR A 533 -17.33 -12.04 -3.02
C TYR A 533 -17.33 -10.75 -2.20
N ARG A 534 -18.52 -10.15 -1.98
CA ARG A 534 -18.62 -8.98 -1.11
C ARG A 534 -18.15 -9.28 0.32
N VAL A 535 -18.63 -10.36 0.93
CA VAL A 535 -18.20 -10.77 2.28
C VAL A 535 -16.73 -11.18 2.29
N LEU A 536 -16.24 -11.86 1.26
CA LEU A 536 -14.83 -12.22 1.08
C LEU A 536 -13.92 -10.98 1.06
N GLY A 537 -14.27 -9.97 0.24
CA GLY A 537 -13.55 -8.70 0.17
C GLY A 537 -13.63 -7.90 1.47
N GLU A 538 -14.80 -7.83 2.11
CA GLU A 538 -14.97 -7.17 3.42
C GLU A 538 -14.17 -7.88 4.54
N SER A 539 -14.05 -9.22 4.51
CA SER A 539 -13.20 -10.01 5.41
C SER A 539 -11.71 -9.83 5.14
N LEU A 540 -11.29 -9.74 3.87
CA LEU A 540 -9.91 -9.45 3.48
C LEU A 540 -9.49 -8.03 3.89
N MET A 541 -10.37 -7.03 3.71
CA MET A 541 -10.19 -5.67 4.24
C MET A 541 -10.08 -5.61 5.77
N LEU A 542 -10.62 -6.59 6.48
CA LEU A 542 -10.55 -6.68 7.93
C LEU A 542 -9.24 -7.34 8.39
N LEU A 543 -8.76 -8.37 7.68
CA LEU A 543 -7.42 -8.92 7.88
C LEU A 543 -6.32 -7.91 7.54
N GLY A 544 -6.45 -7.16 6.44
CA GLY A 544 -5.47 -6.14 6.06
C GLY A 544 -5.27 -5.10 7.17
N ARG A 545 -6.39 -4.55 7.69
CA ARG A 545 -6.37 -3.61 8.84
C ARG A 545 -5.77 -4.23 10.10
N LEU A 546 -6.06 -5.51 10.37
CA LEU A 546 -5.56 -6.24 11.52
C LEU A 546 -4.06 -6.58 11.44
N MET A 547 -3.54 -6.88 10.25
CA MET A 547 -2.09 -7.05 10.05
C MET A 547 -1.38 -5.68 10.11
N GLY A 548 -1.98 -4.62 9.55
CA GLY A 548 -1.49 -3.25 9.67
C GLY A 548 -1.41 -2.78 11.12
N SER A 549 -2.42 -3.08 11.96
CA SER A 549 -2.37 -2.77 13.41
C SER A 549 -1.33 -3.60 14.18
N GLN A 550 -0.75 -4.64 13.57
CA GLN A 550 0.39 -5.40 14.09
C GLN A 550 1.72 -5.01 13.43
N ALA A 551 1.76 -3.91 12.67
CA ALA A 551 2.88 -3.47 11.82
C ALA A 551 3.36 -4.51 10.78
N LYS A 552 2.55 -5.53 10.47
CA LYS A 552 2.80 -6.53 9.42
C LYS A 552 2.30 -6.00 8.07
N TRP A 553 2.97 -4.94 7.62
CA TRP A 553 2.57 -4.18 6.44
C TRP A 553 2.64 -5.01 5.14
N ASP A 554 3.54 -6.00 5.10
CA ASP A 554 3.67 -7.01 4.04
C ASP A 554 2.35 -7.78 3.84
N GLN A 555 1.86 -8.41 4.90
CA GLN A 555 0.63 -9.20 4.90
C GLN A 555 -0.59 -8.28 4.79
N ALA A 556 -0.53 -7.06 5.34
CA ALA A 556 -1.58 -6.07 5.17
C ALA A 556 -1.79 -5.73 3.69
N ALA A 557 -0.72 -5.40 2.97
CA ALA A 557 -0.77 -5.14 1.53
C ALA A 557 -1.34 -6.33 0.75
N GLU A 558 -0.82 -7.55 0.99
CA GLU A 558 -1.28 -8.77 0.32
C GLU A 558 -2.80 -9.03 0.52
N TYR A 559 -3.32 -8.83 1.74
CA TYR A 559 -4.76 -8.97 1.99
C TYR A 559 -5.61 -7.84 1.38
N TYR A 560 -5.10 -6.61 1.33
CA TYR A 560 -5.78 -5.49 0.69
C TYR A 560 -5.81 -5.61 -0.85
N GLU A 561 -4.71 -6.02 -1.47
CA GLU A 561 -4.63 -6.32 -2.93
C GLU A 561 -5.65 -7.41 -3.30
N LYS A 562 -5.73 -8.48 -2.50
CA LYS A 562 -6.77 -9.52 -2.65
C LYS A 562 -8.18 -8.97 -2.44
N ALA A 563 -8.39 -8.03 -1.52
CA ALA A 563 -9.70 -7.39 -1.34
C ALA A 563 -10.11 -6.50 -2.52
N ALA A 564 -9.15 -5.86 -3.20
CA ALA A 564 -9.39 -5.08 -4.41
C ALA A 564 -9.85 -5.98 -5.58
N ALA A 565 -9.35 -7.22 -5.67
CA ALA A 565 -9.81 -8.17 -6.68
C ALA A 565 -11.29 -8.61 -6.56
N PHE A 566 -11.94 -8.42 -5.40
CA PHE A 566 -13.24 -9.04 -5.07
C PHE A 566 -14.39 -8.07 -4.71
N SER A 567 -14.23 -6.75 -4.77
CA SER A 567 -15.23 -5.84 -4.19
C SER A 567 -15.65 -4.63 -5.03
N GLY A 568 -16.85 -4.13 -4.76
CA GLY A 568 -17.31 -2.78 -5.12
C GLY A 568 -16.73 -1.67 -4.24
N GLN A 569 -15.82 -2.00 -3.31
CA GLN A 569 -14.99 -1.05 -2.57
C GLN A 569 -13.52 -1.09 -3.06
N GLN A 570 -13.32 -1.44 -4.33
CA GLN A 570 -12.01 -1.54 -5.00
C GLN A 570 -11.09 -0.38 -4.65
N GLU A 571 -11.60 0.85 -4.78
CA GLU A 571 -10.89 2.08 -4.44
C GLU A 571 -10.32 2.07 -3.01
N ARG A 572 -11.15 1.79 -1.99
CA ARG A 572 -10.65 1.71 -0.61
C ARG A 572 -9.58 0.63 -0.44
N ALA A 573 -9.78 -0.53 -1.06
CA ALA A 573 -8.82 -1.63 -0.98
C ALA A 573 -7.47 -1.25 -1.61
N TYR A 574 -7.47 -0.62 -2.78
CA TYR A 574 -6.26 -0.09 -3.44
C TYR A 574 -5.57 0.99 -2.60
N LEU A 575 -6.31 1.91 -1.98
CA LEU A 575 -5.76 2.98 -1.12
C LEU A 575 -5.07 2.41 0.13
N GLU A 576 -5.69 1.44 0.81
CA GLU A 576 -5.12 0.85 2.02
C GLU A 576 -3.97 -0.13 1.70
N ALA A 577 -4.02 -0.84 0.56
CA ALA A 577 -2.89 -1.61 0.03
C ALA A 577 -1.68 -0.71 -0.26
N ALA A 578 -1.87 0.36 -1.03
CA ALA A 578 -0.81 1.30 -1.37
C ALA A 578 -0.25 2.02 -0.14
N THR A 579 -1.09 2.29 0.87
CA THR A 579 -0.64 2.79 2.17
C THR A 579 0.28 1.78 2.86
N ALA A 580 -0.10 0.50 2.92
CA ALA A 580 0.71 -0.56 3.53
C ALA A 580 2.04 -0.78 2.76
N LEU A 581 2.06 -0.66 1.42
CA LEU A 581 3.29 -0.67 0.62
C LEU A 581 4.17 0.56 0.89
N GLN A 582 3.57 1.75 1.04
CA GLN A 582 4.28 2.99 1.40
C GLN A 582 4.92 2.91 2.80
N GLN A 583 4.33 2.19 3.76
CA GLN A 583 4.95 1.97 5.09
C GLN A 583 6.12 0.98 5.06
N GLN A 584 6.26 0.18 4.00
CA GLN A 584 7.41 -0.71 3.76
C GLN A 584 8.51 -0.04 2.91
N ASN A 585 8.35 1.24 2.54
CA ASN A 585 9.15 1.92 1.52
C ASN A 585 9.11 1.23 0.13
N GLN A 586 8.13 0.36 -0.14
CA GLN A 586 7.95 -0.32 -1.43
C GLN A 586 7.19 0.59 -2.42
N THR A 587 7.66 1.83 -2.55
CA THR A 587 6.94 2.93 -3.21
C THR A 587 6.64 2.65 -4.69
N GLN A 588 7.58 2.01 -5.41
CA GLN A 588 7.36 1.63 -6.82
C GLN A 588 6.21 0.62 -6.99
N LYS A 589 6.00 -0.31 -6.04
CA LYS A 589 4.82 -1.21 -6.08
C LYS A 589 3.54 -0.44 -5.79
N ALA A 590 3.57 0.49 -4.84
CA ALA A 590 2.43 1.35 -4.54
C ALA A 590 2.04 2.19 -5.77
N LEU A 591 3.02 2.68 -6.54
CA LEU A 591 2.79 3.34 -7.83
C LEU A 591 2.11 2.42 -8.85
N THR A 592 2.68 1.25 -9.15
CA THR A 592 2.08 0.29 -10.09
C THR A 592 0.63 -0.05 -9.71
N LEU A 593 0.39 -0.30 -8.42
CA LEU A 593 -0.92 -0.65 -7.88
C LEU A 593 -1.93 0.52 -7.98
N LEU A 594 -1.50 1.75 -7.72
CA LEU A 594 -2.35 2.94 -7.85
C LEU A 594 -2.59 3.32 -9.32
N THR A 595 -1.64 3.08 -10.23
CA THR A 595 -1.86 3.19 -11.67
C THR A 595 -2.94 2.21 -12.15
N GLU A 596 -2.91 0.96 -11.67
CA GLU A 596 -3.99 0.00 -11.95
C GLU A 596 -5.34 0.44 -11.37
N ALA A 597 -5.33 1.05 -10.18
CA ALA A 597 -6.53 1.62 -9.58
C ALA A 597 -7.07 2.83 -10.38
N MET A 598 -6.19 3.68 -10.94
CA MET A 598 -6.59 4.80 -11.81
C MET A 598 -7.13 4.36 -13.17
N THR A 599 -6.63 3.29 -13.79
CA THR A 599 -7.22 2.79 -15.04
C THR A 599 -8.61 2.19 -14.83
N ARG A 600 -8.92 1.76 -13.59
CA ARG A 600 -10.25 1.28 -13.18
C ARG A 600 -11.19 2.40 -12.72
N ASN A 601 -10.70 3.42 -12.04
CA ASN A 601 -11.46 4.61 -11.61
C ASN A 601 -10.66 5.91 -11.86
N PRO A 602 -10.66 6.46 -13.09
CA PRO A 602 -9.80 7.59 -13.47
C PRO A 602 -10.18 8.93 -12.81
N GLU A 603 -11.40 9.04 -12.29
CA GLU A 603 -11.92 10.22 -11.61
C GLU A 603 -11.84 10.13 -10.07
N SER A 604 -11.27 9.04 -9.52
CA SER A 604 -10.99 8.98 -8.08
C SER A 604 -9.86 9.94 -7.70
N GLU A 605 -10.24 11.05 -7.10
CA GLU A 605 -9.32 12.01 -6.50
C GLU A 605 -8.54 11.39 -5.32
N ALA A 606 -9.12 10.38 -4.66
CA ALA A 606 -8.46 9.62 -3.60
C ALA A 606 -7.26 8.83 -4.12
N ILE A 607 -7.46 8.09 -5.22
CA ILE A 607 -6.40 7.32 -5.87
C ILE A 607 -5.35 8.27 -6.43
N ARG A 608 -5.74 9.36 -7.11
CA ARG A 608 -4.80 10.39 -7.60
C ARG A 608 -3.99 11.06 -6.50
N PHE A 609 -4.62 11.37 -5.37
CA PHE A 609 -3.93 11.91 -4.20
C PHE A 609 -2.91 10.93 -3.62
N MET A 610 -3.31 9.66 -3.39
CA MET A 610 -2.37 8.64 -2.91
C MET A 610 -1.27 8.32 -3.92
N TYR A 611 -1.56 8.43 -5.22
CA TYR A 611 -0.60 8.28 -6.32
C TYR A 611 0.41 9.43 -6.33
N THR A 612 -0.04 10.67 -6.19
CA THR A 612 0.83 11.85 -6.05
C THR A 612 1.72 11.75 -4.80
N LYS A 613 1.17 11.25 -3.69
CA LYS A 613 1.91 10.94 -2.45
C LYS A 613 2.91 9.78 -2.63
N ALA A 614 2.61 8.81 -3.49
CA ALA A 614 3.54 7.75 -3.86
C ALA A 614 4.66 8.29 -4.76
N LEU A 615 4.33 9.04 -5.83
CA LEU A 615 5.30 9.66 -6.74
C LEU A 615 6.28 10.52 -5.94
N PHE A 616 5.78 11.40 -5.07
CA PHE A 616 6.64 12.26 -4.27
C PHE A 616 7.59 11.47 -3.35
N ARG A 617 7.13 10.38 -2.72
CA ARG A 617 8.00 9.48 -1.95
C ARG A 617 9.03 8.76 -2.83
N ASN A 618 8.69 8.45 -4.08
CA ASN A 618 9.56 7.78 -5.04
C ASN A 618 10.70 8.71 -5.43
N GLU A 619 10.38 9.93 -5.89
CA GLU A 619 11.34 11.00 -6.19
C GLU A 619 12.26 11.29 -5.00
N MET A 620 11.70 11.43 -3.79
CA MET A 620 12.48 11.67 -2.58
C MET A 620 13.39 10.51 -2.17
N SER A 621 13.14 9.29 -2.66
CA SER A 621 14.03 8.14 -2.46
C SER A 621 15.16 8.05 -3.50
N MET A 622 15.00 8.66 -4.68
CA MET A 622 16.06 8.74 -5.69
C MET A 622 17.19 9.68 -5.25
N ASP A 623 18.33 9.59 -5.92
CA ASP A 623 19.43 10.53 -5.71
C ASP A 623 19.07 11.94 -6.23
N ALA A 624 19.97 12.92 -6.05
CA ALA A 624 19.70 14.29 -6.45
C ALA A 624 19.85 14.54 -7.97
N ALA A 625 20.26 13.55 -8.75
CA ALA A 625 20.48 13.65 -10.20
C ALA A 625 19.32 13.02 -11.00
N GLY A 626 18.72 11.93 -10.50
CA GLY A 626 17.56 11.26 -11.10
C GLY A 626 16.20 11.91 -10.80
N ARG A 627 16.11 12.77 -9.76
CA ARG A 627 14.87 13.44 -9.36
C ARG A 627 14.25 14.29 -10.47
N SER A 628 13.04 13.91 -10.88
CA SER A 628 12.18 14.59 -11.85
C SER A 628 10.76 14.75 -11.30
N PHE A 629 10.60 15.71 -10.37
CA PHE A 629 9.30 16.08 -9.79
C PHE A 629 8.23 16.60 -10.77
N ARG A 630 8.48 16.63 -12.09
CA ARG A 630 7.54 17.12 -13.11
C ARG A 630 6.20 16.38 -13.11
N GLU A 631 6.21 15.07 -12.86
CA GLU A 631 4.97 14.27 -12.77
C GLU A 631 4.20 14.57 -11.48
N VAL A 632 4.92 14.73 -10.36
CA VAL A 632 4.37 15.21 -9.08
C VAL A 632 3.72 16.58 -9.26
N GLU A 633 4.41 17.54 -9.88
CA GLU A 633 3.89 18.88 -10.18
C GLU A 633 2.63 18.82 -11.07
N THR A 634 2.58 17.88 -12.03
CA THR A 634 1.44 17.73 -12.94
C THR A 634 0.19 17.25 -12.19
N GLU A 635 0.26 16.18 -11.40
CA GLU A 635 -0.88 15.71 -10.62
C GLU A 635 -1.19 16.60 -9.39
N LEU A 636 -0.19 17.28 -8.80
CA LEU A 636 -0.42 18.34 -7.81
C LEU A 636 -1.30 19.46 -8.38
N ASN A 637 -0.98 19.97 -9.58
CA ASN A 637 -1.77 21.02 -10.24
C ASN A 637 -3.19 20.52 -10.60
N ARG A 638 -3.34 19.24 -10.98
CA ARG A 638 -4.64 18.61 -11.22
C ARG A 638 -5.49 18.51 -9.93
N LEU A 639 -4.90 18.06 -8.84
CA LEU A 639 -5.54 17.98 -7.51
C LEU A 639 -5.86 19.37 -6.94
N GLU A 640 -5.02 20.37 -7.22
CA GLU A 640 -5.23 21.78 -6.84
C GLU A 640 -6.43 22.40 -7.61
N ALA A 641 -6.62 22.08 -8.89
CA ALA A 641 -7.80 22.50 -9.64
C ALA A 641 -9.11 21.96 -9.04
N ASN A 642 -9.08 20.76 -8.45
CA ASN A 642 -10.21 20.10 -7.80
C ASN A 642 -10.18 20.22 -6.25
N LYS A 643 -9.41 21.14 -5.67
CA LYS A 643 -9.15 21.22 -4.21
C LYS A 643 -10.38 21.43 -3.32
N ALA A 644 -11.54 21.70 -3.91
CA ALA A 644 -12.82 21.83 -3.22
C ALA A 644 -13.50 20.48 -2.90
N SER A 645 -13.24 19.41 -3.67
CA SER A 645 -13.81 18.06 -3.46
C SER A 645 -12.92 17.15 -2.61
N LEU A 646 -11.63 17.47 -2.48
CA LEU A 646 -10.69 16.72 -1.65
C LEU A 646 -11.07 16.73 -0.15
N PRO A 647 -11.18 15.55 0.50
CA PRO A 647 -11.20 15.42 1.95
C PRO A 647 -10.08 16.21 2.64
N GLN A 648 -10.43 17.05 3.62
CA GLN A 648 -9.53 18.00 4.26
C GLN A 648 -8.17 17.44 4.75
N PRO A 649 -8.06 16.21 5.33
CA PRO A 649 -6.76 15.63 5.69
C PRO A 649 -5.78 15.52 4.51
N TRP A 650 -6.29 15.32 3.29
CA TRP A 650 -5.45 15.25 2.09
C TRP A 650 -4.96 16.63 1.64
N ALA A 651 -5.73 17.70 1.88
CA ALA A 651 -5.25 19.06 1.63
C ALA A 651 -4.02 19.41 2.49
N VAL A 652 -3.93 18.87 3.72
CA VAL A 652 -2.76 19.03 4.61
C VAL A 652 -1.55 18.27 4.07
N ASP A 653 -1.71 17.00 3.69
CA ASP A 653 -0.62 16.21 3.11
C ASP A 653 -0.20 16.72 1.72
N LEU A 654 -1.13 17.27 0.92
CA LEU A 654 -0.84 17.95 -0.34
C LEU A 654 0.05 19.18 -0.10
N LEU A 655 -0.26 19.98 0.93
CA LEU A 655 0.55 21.12 1.35
C LEU A 655 1.92 20.69 1.91
N ARG A 656 2.00 19.58 2.67
CA ARG A 656 3.28 18.97 3.09
C ARG A 656 4.12 18.58 1.88
N ILE A 657 3.54 17.91 0.89
CA ILE A 657 4.19 17.54 -0.37
C ILE A 657 4.68 18.80 -1.10
N GLN A 658 3.83 19.83 -1.27
CA GLN A 658 4.19 21.09 -1.92
C GLN A 658 5.34 21.83 -1.20
N ILE A 659 5.33 21.88 0.14
CA ILE A 659 6.38 22.55 0.94
C ILE A 659 7.71 21.78 0.85
N GLN A 660 7.68 20.44 0.94
CA GLN A 660 8.89 19.63 0.87
C GLN A 660 9.45 19.61 -0.57
N TYR A 661 8.59 19.50 -1.59
CA TYR A 661 8.97 19.70 -3.00
C TYR A 661 9.64 21.06 -3.22
N ALA A 662 9.06 22.15 -2.70
CA ALA A 662 9.63 23.49 -2.80
C ALA A 662 10.98 23.65 -2.08
N ARG A 663 11.23 22.87 -1.02
CA ARG A 663 12.51 22.84 -0.31
C ARG A 663 13.60 22.12 -1.11
N ASP A 664 13.28 20.96 -1.67
CA ASP A 664 14.29 20.03 -2.20
C ASP A 664 14.56 20.22 -3.70
N SER A 665 13.53 20.51 -4.50
CA SER A 665 13.67 20.74 -5.95
C SER A 665 14.32 22.08 -6.32
N ILE A 666 14.33 23.02 -5.38
CA ILE A 666 14.78 24.42 -5.58
C ILE A 666 16.06 24.69 -4.77
N SER A 667 16.87 23.66 -4.53
CA SER A 667 18.06 23.66 -3.67
C SER A 667 19.27 24.49 -4.16
N GLY A 668 19.04 25.41 -5.12
CA GLY A 668 19.99 26.44 -5.58
C GLY A 668 19.38 27.83 -5.82
N ASP A 669 18.08 28.04 -5.59
CA ASP A 669 17.39 29.34 -5.76
C ASP A 669 16.52 29.63 -4.53
N THR A 670 17.13 30.29 -3.54
CA THR A 670 16.51 30.61 -2.25
C THR A 670 15.31 31.55 -2.38
N ASP A 671 15.27 32.40 -3.40
CA ASP A 671 14.14 33.32 -3.62
C ASP A 671 12.91 32.55 -4.11
N ARG A 672 13.09 31.53 -4.97
CA ARG A 672 12.02 30.62 -5.36
C ARG A 672 11.55 29.72 -4.21
N VAL A 673 12.45 29.18 -3.38
CA VAL A 673 12.08 28.45 -2.15
C VAL A 673 11.15 29.32 -1.29
N LEU A 674 11.57 30.56 -1.02
CA LEU A 674 10.83 31.51 -0.19
C LEU A 674 9.49 31.92 -0.83
N ALA A 675 9.44 32.12 -2.14
CA ALA A 675 8.22 32.42 -2.86
C ALA A 675 7.19 31.28 -2.80
N ALA A 676 7.64 30.03 -2.99
CA ALA A 676 6.79 28.85 -2.87
C ALA A 676 6.27 28.65 -1.44
N GLN A 677 7.13 28.80 -0.43
CA GLN A 677 6.72 28.84 0.98
C GLN A 677 5.68 29.94 1.26
N GLN A 678 5.82 31.14 0.69
CA GLN A 678 4.83 32.22 0.81
C GLN A 678 3.52 31.97 0.04
N VAL A 679 3.50 31.10 -0.98
CA VAL A 679 2.26 30.62 -1.61
C VAL A 679 1.59 29.58 -0.71
N ALA A 680 2.34 28.55 -0.27
CA ALA A 680 1.84 27.53 0.65
C ALA A 680 1.29 28.15 1.96
N LEU A 681 1.98 29.11 2.56
CA LEU A 681 1.54 29.86 3.74
C LEU A 681 0.23 30.66 3.50
N ARG A 682 0.03 31.21 2.30
CA ARG A 682 -1.21 31.92 1.95
C ARG A 682 -2.38 30.97 1.78
N GLN A 683 -2.20 29.88 1.02
CA GLN A 683 -3.19 28.83 0.88
C GLN A 683 -3.52 28.20 2.24
N TYR A 684 -2.49 27.95 3.07
CA TYR A 684 -2.66 27.39 4.40
C TYR A 684 -3.51 28.32 5.29
N ARG A 685 -3.18 29.62 5.36
CA ARG A 685 -3.99 30.61 6.11
C ARG A 685 -5.41 30.79 5.55
N GLU A 686 -5.66 30.44 4.29
CA GLU A 686 -7.01 30.40 3.73
C GLU A 686 -7.77 29.14 4.17
N LEU A 687 -7.10 27.98 4.18
CA LEU A 687 -7.62 26.74 4.74
C LEU A 687 -7.94 26.91 6.23
N GLU A 688 -7.01 27.51 7.00
CA GLU A 688 -7.18 27.85 8.41
C GLU A 688 -8.42 28.73 8.62
N ARG A 689 -8.64 29.78 7.81
CA ARG A 689 -9.84 30.63 7.91
C ARG A 689 -11.15 29.92 7.58
N LYS A 690 -11.12 28.90 6.71
CA LYS A 690 -12.29 28.11 6.32
C LYS A 690 -12.62 27.05 7.38
N THR A 691 -11.60 26.45 7.99
CA THR A 691 -11.72 25.37 8.98
C THR A 691 -11.85 25.89 10.41
N PHE A 692 -11.24 27.04 10.73
CA PHE A 692 -11.30 27.74 12.01
C PHE A 692 -11.95 29.13 11.81
N PRO A 693 -13.28 29.20 11.62
CA PRO A 693 -13.98 30.48 11.65
C PRO A 693 -13.74 31.15 13.01
N ALA A 694 -13.30 32.42 13.00
CA ALA A 694 -13.11 33.20 14.22
C ALA A 694 -14.41 33.20 15.05
N PRO A 695 -14.34 33.09 16.40
CA PRO A 695 -15.49 32.75 17.23
C PRO A 695 -16.64 33.75 17.04
N ALA A 696 -17.69 33.27 16.35
CA ALA A 696 -18.84 34.07 16.00
C ALA A 696 -19.61 34.45 17.28
N VAL A 697 -19.78 35.75 17.52
CA VAL A 697 -20.71 36.25 18.53
C VAL A 697 -22.10 35.77 18.13
N SER A 698 -22.75 34.98 18.99
CA SER A 698 -23.91 34.18 18.61
C SER A 698 -25.13 35.03 18.24
N ILE A 699 -25.61 34.85 17.01
CA ILE A 699 -26.87 35.40 16.51
C ILE A 699 -27.59 34.26 15.78
N SER A 700 -28.69 33.77 16.36
CA SER A 700 -29.60 32.70 15.84
C SER A 700 -28.92 31.39 15.37
N GLY A 701 -29.20 30.23 15.96
CA GLY A 701 -30.53 29.79 16.36
C GLY A 701 -31.07 28.65 15.48
N GLU A 702 -30.33 28.24 14.44
CA GLU A 702 -30.59 27.03 13.66
C GLU A 702 -29.56 25.94 13.96
N GLU A 703 -30.03 24.69 13.99
CA GLU A 703 -29.29 23.51 14.45
C GLU A 703 -28.45 22.89 13.32
N GLN A 704 -27.46 23.65 12.83
CA GLN A 704 -26.49 23.13 11.85
C GLN A 704 -25.59 22.08 12.52
N THR A 705 -25.39 20.95 11.85
CA THR A 705 -24.49 19.88 12.30
C THR A 705 -23.07 20.43 12.45
N GLU A 706 -22.53 20.42 13.68
CA GLU A 706 -21.21 21.00 13.95
C GLU A 706 -20.13 20.38 13.02
N PRO A 707 -19.40 21.19 12.22
CA PRO A 707 -18.29 20.68 11.43
C PRO A 707 -17.22 20.14 12.38
N LYS A 708 -16.58 19.02 12.02
CA LYS A 708 -15.51 18.43 12.83
C LYS A 708 -14.44 19.48 13.14
N ARG A 709 -14.23 19.71 14.43
CA ARG A 709 -13.30 20.68 14.99
C ARG A 709 -11.85 20.19 14.87
N PHE A 710 -11.14 20.70 13.87
CA PHE A 710 -9.72 20.37 13.63
C PHE A 710 -8.77 21.00 14.66
N ASP A 711 -9.28 21.89 15.54
CA ASP A 711 -8.66 22.25 16.81
C ASP A 711 -8.36 21.03 17.71
N GLN A 712 -8.95 19.86 17.44
CA GLN A 712 -8.78 18.63 18.24
C GLN A 712 -7.85 17.57 17.63
N ASP A 713 -7.24 17.83 16.47
CA ASP A 713 -6.34 16.87 15.78
C ASP A 713 -4.87 17.17 16.07
N ILE A 714 -4.23 16.35 16.91
CA ILE A 714 -2.84 16.53 17.34
C ILE A 714 -1.85 16.30 16.18
N GLU A 715 -2.11 15.36 15.27
CA GLU A 715 -1.21 15.13 14.13
C GLU A 715 -1.24 16.31 13.16
N PHE A 716 -2.42 16.87 12.91
CA PHE A 716 -2.60 18.08 12.11
C PHE A 716 -1.88 19.28 12.75
N LEU A 717 -2.09 19.52 14.05
CA LEU A 717 -1.44 20.63 14.74
C LEU A 717 0.09 20.45 14.86
N SER A 718 0.62 19.23 15.04
CA SER A 718 2.07 19.00 15.01
C SER A 718 2.65 19.24 13.61
N SER A 719 1.94 18.81 12.56
CA SER A 719 2.30 19.12 11.17
C SER A 719 2.43 20.63 10.95
N LEU A 720 1.50 21.40 11.51
CA LEU A 720 1.50 22.85 11.46
C LEU A 720 2.63 23.49 12.27
N ALA A 721 2.89 22.99 13.47
CA ALA A 721 3.99 23.45 14.30
C ALA A 721 5.33 23.25 13.56
N SER A 722 5.57 22.06 13.00
CA SER A 722 6.74 21.79 12.16
C SER A 722 6.83 22.70 10.92
N ILE A 723 5.71 22.97 10.23
CA ILE A 723 5.66 23.87 9.06
C ILE A 723 5.94 25.34 9.45
N TYR A 724 5.26 25.88 10.47
CA TYR A 724 5.47 27.26 10.90
C TYR A 724 6.85 27.50 11.51
N SER A 725 7.40 26.50 12.21
CA SER A 725 8.80 26.52 12.70
C SER A 725 9.78 26.59 11.52
N ALA A 726 9.62 25.75 10.49
CA ALA A 726 10.48 25.74 9.31
C ALA A 726 10.42 27.05 8.49
N MET A 727 9.30 27.79 8.54
CA MET A 727 9.15 29.11 7.91
C MET A 727 9.50 30.29 8.83
N SER A 728 10.03 30.04 10.05
CA SER A 728 10.29 31.06 11.08
C SER A 728 9.06 31.92 11.43
N ALA A 729 7.85 31.39 11.27
CA ALA A 729 6.59 32.07 11.49
C ALA A 729 6.19 32.05 12.98
N VAL A 730 7.03 32.66 13.83
CA VAL A 730 7.02 32.47 15.31
C VAL A 730 5.63 32.60 15.95
N HIS A 731 4.85 33.64 15.63
CA HIS A 731 3.52 33.83 16.23
C HIS A 731 2.44 32.84 15.76
N ASP A 732 2.58 32.28 14.55
CA ASP A 732 1.70 31.20 14.09
C ASP A 732 2.09 29.88 14.76
N PHE A 733 3.40 29.62 14.90
CA PHE A 733 3.92 28.49 15.67
C PHE A 733 3.49 28.52 17.15
N GLU A 734 3.57 29.70 17.79
CA GLU A 734 3.09 29.93 19.16
C GLU A 734 1.58 29.69 19.28
N ARG A 735 0.76 30.18 18.33
CA ARG A 735 -0.69 29.91 18.33
C ARG A 735 -0.99 28.42 18.27
N ILE A 736 -0.40 27.71 17.31
CA ILE A 736 -0.67 26.29 17.08
C ILE A 736 -0.18 25.43 18.25
N THR A 737 1.04 25.64 18.73
CA THR A 737 1.54 24.86 19.87
C THR A 737 0.72 25.10 21.13
N MET A 738 0.28 26.33 21.41
CA MET A 738 -0.65 26.59 22.53
C MET A 738 -2.00 25.86 22.35
N ALA A 739 -2.55 25.82 21.12
CA ALA A 739 -3.75 25.03 20.83
C ALA A 739 -3.54 23.51 21.05
N MET A 740 -2.36 22.97 20.70
CA MET A 740 -2.00 21.57 21.03
C MET A 740 -2.02 21.32 22.53
N ARG A 741 -1.55 22.28 23.33
CA ARG A 741 -1.52 22.16 24.80
C ARG A 741 -2.91 22.15 25.44
N GLU A 742 -3.91 22.74 24.79
CA GLU A 742 -5.30 22.72 25.27
C GLU A 742 -5.99 21.35 25.05
N LEU A 743 -5.34 20.39 24.37
CA LEU A 743 -5.87 19.05 24.11
C LEU A 743 -5.44 18.02 25.17
N PRO A 744 -6.33 17.09 25.59
CA PRO A 744 -6.06 16.12 26.66
C PRO A 744 -4.81 15.24 26.49
N GLU A 745 -4.38 14.98 25.24
CA GLU A 745 -3.18 14.20 24.93
C GLU A 745 -2.06 15.08 24.31
N GLY A 746 -2.35 16.35 24.02
CA GLY A 746 -1.52 17.22 23.19
C GLY A 746 -0.41 17.98 23.94
N GLU A 747 -0.42 17.98 25.28
CA GLU A 747 0.66 18.62 26.06
C GLU A 747 2.04 17.99 25.77
N ALA A 748 2.12 16.67 25.54
CA ALA A 748 3.36 16.03 25.11
C ALA A 748 3.82 16.53 23.73
N ALA A 749 2.90 16.68 22.78
CA ALA A 749 3.21 17.18 21.45
C ALA A 749 3.60 18.67 21.46
N TYR A 750 2.99 19.49 22.33
CA TYR A 750 3.42 20.86 22.64
C TYR A 750 4.88 20.91 23.10
N TYR A 751 5.26 20.11 24.10
CA TYR A 751 6.64 20.08 24.60
C TYR A 751 7.63 19.59 23.53
N ALA A 752 7.28 18.55 22.77
CA ALA A 752 8.10 18.01 21.70
C ALA A 752 8.36 19.02 20.56
N GLU A 753 7.30 19.65 20.03
CA GLU A 753 7.44 20.64 18.95
C GLU A 753 8.18 21.89 19.40
N ARG A 754 7.94 22.37 20.64
CA ARG A 754 8.67 23.54 21.17
C ARG A 754 10.14 23.25 21.43
N ALA A 755 10.50 22.08 21.96
CA ALA A 755 11.90 21.68 22.09
C ALA A 755 12.56 21.52 20.71
N GLY A 756 11.84 20.95 19.73
CA GLY A 756 12.28 20.83 18.34
C GLY A 756 12.49 22.19 17.66
N ASP A 757 11.60 23.16 17.85
CA ASP A 757 11.73 24.52 17.31
C ASP A 757 12.89 25.29 17.96
N ALA A 758 13.08 25.15 19.27
CA ALA A 758 14.23 25.73 19.97
C ALA A 758 15.56 25.14 19.43
N LEU A 759 15.65 23.81 19.28
CA LEU A 759 16.79 23.16 18.62
C LEU A 759 16.99 23.61 17.16
N ARG A 760 15.90 23.78 16.37
CA ARG A 760 15.96 24.28 14.98
C ARG A 760 16.46 25.73 14.87
N ARG A 761 16.43 26.50 15.97
CA ARG A 761 17.01 27.85 16.09
C ARG A 761 18.37 27.85 16.79
N SER A 762 18.86 26.67 17.19
CA SER A 762 20.00 26.43 18.09
C SER A 762 19.90 27.11 19.46
N ASP A 763 18.68 27.43 19.89
CA ASP A 763 18.35 27.81 21.27
C ASP A 763 18.32 26.55 22.15
N ARG A 764 19.52 26.06 22.46
CA ARG A 764 19.71 24.80 23.15
C ARG A 764 19.39 24.89 24.65
N GLU A 765 19.66 26.02 25.29
CA GLU A 765 19.23 26.27 26.67
C GLU A 765 17.70 26.29 26.74
N GLY A 766 17.02 27.00 25.83
CA GLY A 766 15.57 26.97 25.70
C GLY A 766 15.02 25.57 25.46
N ALA A 767 15.63 24.77 24.58
CA ALA A 767 15.24 23.38 24.36
C ALA A 767 15.37 22.52 25.64
N MET A 768 16.46 22.68 26.40
CA MET A 768 16.68 21.97 27.66
C MET A 768 15.69 22.40 28.76
N ASP A 769 15.36 23.69 28.85
CA ASP A 769 14.34 24.22 29.77
C ASP A 769 12.95 23.70 29.42
N ILE A 770 12.58 23.65 28.13
CA ILE A 770 11.29 23.13 27.65
C ILE A 770 11.15 21.64 28.00
N LEU A 771 12.21 20.84 27.83
CA LEU A 771 12.18 19.41 28.19
C LEU A 771 12.20 19.19 29.71
N THR A 772 12.89 20.04 30.47
CA THR A 772 12.84 19.99 31.94
C THR A 772 11.42 20.27 32.43
N GLN A 773 10.76 21.29 31.87
CA GLN A 773 9.33 21.57 32.13
C GLN A 773 8.42 20.40 31.73
N ALA A 774 8.74 19.66 30.66
CA ALA A 774 8.00 18.46 30.25
C ALA A 774 8.14 17.34 31.29
N ILE A 775 9.33 17.13 31.85
CA ILE A 775 9.60 16.13 32.90
C ILE A 775 8.89 16.50 34.21
N ASP A 776 8.80 17.80 34.53
CA ASP A 776 8.14 18.31 35.74
C ASP A 776 6.59 18.42 35.63
N SER A 777 6.02 18.41 34.42
CA SER A 777 4.57 18.49 34.14
C SER A 777 3.74 17.28 34.63
N ASP A 778 2.43 17.24 34.40
CA ASP A 778 1.57 16.10 34.77
C ASP A 778 1.59 14.93 33.74
N LEU A 779 2.53 14.94 32.79
CA LEU A 779 2.68 13.88 31.77
C LEU A 779 2.93 12.48 32.36
N SER A 780 2.60 11.43 31.59
CA SER A 780 2.82 10.05 32.01
C SER A 780 4.32 9.72 32.18
N ASN A 781 4.63 8.78 33.08
CA ASN A 781 6.01 8.37 33.35
C ASN A 781 6.78 7.94 32.09
N GLU A 782 6.10 7.33 31.11
CA GLU A 782 6.72 6.94 29.84
C GLU A 782 7.08 8.17 28.98
N GLN A 783 6.18 9.15 28.87
CA GLN A 783 6.46 10.42 28.18
C GLN A 783 7.59 11.18 28.88
N LYS A 784 7.60 11.23 30.22
CA LYS A 784 8.68 11.82 31.01
C LYS A 784 10.02 11.12 30.79
N GLN A 785 10.04 9.78 30.72
CA GLN A 785 11.26 9.02 30.42
C GLN A 785 11.77 9.29 28.99
N ARG A 786 10.86 9.40 28.00
CA ARG A 786 11.21 9.81 26.63
C ARG A 786 11.81 11.23 26.61
N PHE A 787 11.24 12.18 27.35
CA PHE A 787 11.77 13.56 27.42
C PHE A 787 13.06 13.68 28.23
N SER A 788 13.29 12.88 29.28
CA SER A 788 14.60 12.78 29.93
C SER A 788 15.64 12.23 28.95
N THR A 789 15.31 11.15 28.23
CA THR A 789 16.22 10.58 27.21
C THR A 789 16.62 11.63 26.17
N LEU A 790 15.66 12.44 25.69
CA LEU A 790 15.94 13.52 24.74
C LEU A 790 16.72 14.69 25.37
N LEU A 791 16.45 15.04 26.63
CA LEU A 791 17.17 16.07 27.38
C LEU A 791 18.65 15.68 27.58
N ASP A 792 18.92 14.41 27.91
CA ASP A 792 20.26 13.89 28.11
C ASP A 792 21.00 13.69 26.77
N GLN A 793 20.28 13.29 25.70
CA GLN A 793 20.79 13.35 24.33
C GLN A 793 21.23 14.77 23.96
N ILE A 794 20.38 15.78 24.17
CA ILE A 794 20.72 17.19 23.90
C ILE A 794 21.95 17.60 24.73
N ARG A 795 21.96 17.38 26.05
CA ARG A 795 23.10 17.69 26.93
C ARG A 795 24.42 17.09 26.44
N SER A 796 24.42 15.83 25.97
CA SER A 796 25.63 15.15 25.47
C SER A 796 26.31 15.83 24.26
N THR A 797 25.57 16.64 23.48
CA THR A 797 26.08 17.22 22.23
C THR A 797 26.88 18.54 22.39
N ASP A 798 27.37 18.90 23.58
CA ASP A 798 28.27 20.06 23.76
C ASP A 798 29.64 19.57 24.27
N PRO A 799 30.64 19.47 23.38
CA PRO A 799 31.96 18.96 23.74
C PRO A 799 32.74 19.86 24.72
N ASN A 800 32.28 21.11 24.96
CA ASN A 800 32.91 22.04 25.89
C ASN A 800 32.23 22.08 27.26
N SER A 801 31.04 21.53 27.39
CA SER A 801 30.28 21.54 28.65
C SER A 801 30.82 20.50 29.65
N SER A 802 30.76 20.82 30.95
CA SER A 802 30.88 19.76 31.97
C SER A 802 29.73 18.75 31.85
N THR A 803 28.57 19.17 31.34
CA THR A 803 27.36 18.35 31.25
C THR A 803 27.47 17.21 30.25
N ALA A 804 28.28 17.29 29.20
CA ALA A 804 28.56 16.14 28.34
C ALA A 804 29.40 15.07 29.07
N ALA A 805 30.33 15.48 29.92
CA ALA A 805 31.05 14.54 30.79
C ALA A 805 30.12 13.93 31.85
N GLU A 806 29.29 14.76 32.50
CA GLU A 806 28.29 14.33 33.49
C GLU A 806 27.23 13.39 32.88
N VAL A 807 26.79 13.61 31.64
CA VAL A 807 25.83 12.72 30.95
C VAL A 807 26.45 11.39 30.57
N TYR A 808 27.69 11.37 30.06
CA TYR A 808 28.40 10.11 29.86
C TYR A 808 28.52 9.34 31.18
N ASP A 809 28.91 10.01 32.27
CA ASP A 809 29.06 9.39 33.58
C ASP A 809 27.70 8.90 34.15
N GLN A 810 26.60 9.62 33.90
CA GLN A 810 25.24 9.20 34.27
C GLN A 810 24.73 8.03 33.43
N LEU A 811 24.87 8.07 32.11
CA LEU A 811 24.50 6.95 31.22
C LEU A 811 25.33 5.71 31.50
N ASN A 812 26.63 5.87 31.79
CA ASN A 812 27.53 4.78 32.15
C ASN A 812 27.14 4.19 33.52
N LYS A 813 26.77 5.04 34.48
CA LYS A 813 26.21 4.59 35.75
C LYS A 813 24.92 3.78 35.53
N SER A 814 23.97 4.25 34.71
CA SER A 814 22.76 3.49 34.38
C SER A 814 23.05 2.19 33.66
N PHE A 815 24.03 2.17 32.74
CA PHE A 815 24.52 0.94 32.11
C PHE A 815 25.12 -0.05 33.12
N MET A 816 25.86 0.43 34.13
CA MET A 816 26.42 -0.40 35.19
C MET A 816 25.36 -0.87 36.20
N GLU A 817 24.22 -0.18 36.32
CA GLU A 817 23.08 -0.56 37.16
C GLU A 817 22.17 -1.58 36.45
N ASP A 818 21.87 -1.40 35.15
CA ASP A 818 21.16 -2.36 34.30
C ASP A 818 21.63 -2.25 32.82
N PRO A 819 22.56 -3.13 32.36
CA PRO A 819 23.12 -3.07 31.00
C PRO A 819 22.14 -3.36 29.87
N ASP A 820 20.97 -3.93 30.16
CA ASP A 820 19.96 -4.34 29.17
C ASP A 820 18.76 -3.36 29.12
N SER A 821 18.72 -2.39 30.04
CA SER A 821 17.71 -1.32 30.06
C SER A 821 17.91 -0.23 28.99
N LEU A 822 19.15 -0.02 28.54
CA LEU A 822 19.49 1.11 27.66
C LEU A 822 19.10 0.88 26.20
N GLN A 823 18.42 1.86 25.62
CA GLN A 823 18.08 1.87 24.20
C GLN A 823 19.34 2.01 23.32
N PRO A 824 19.33 1.51 22.07
CA PRO A 824 20.50 1.56 21.18
C PRO A 824 21.10 2.96 21.00
N ALA A 825 20.28 4.02 21.01
CA ALA A 825 20.77 5.40 20.93
C ALA A 825 21.61 5.83 22.16
N ALA A 826 21.26 5.38 23.37
CA ALA A 826 22.05 5.65 24.58
C ALA A 826 23.36 4.84 24.59
N LEU A 827 23.31 3.58 24.15
CA LEU A 827 24.50 2.75 23.95
C LEU A 827 25.44 3.35 22.86
N PHE A 828 24.89 3.99 21.82
CA PHE A 828 25.67 4.66 20.77
C PHE A 828 26.36 5.94 21.26
N ILE A 829 25.72 6.70 22.16
CA ILE A 829 26.33 7.85 22.83
C ILE A 829 27.45 7.40 23.77
N LEU A 830 27.23 6.34 24.56
CA LEU A 830 28.27 5.73 25.39
C LEU A 830 29.44 5.20 24.57
N ALA A 831 29.17 4.50 23.46
CA ALA A 831 30.21 4.00 22.58
C ALA A 831 31.08 5.13 21.99
N ASN A 832 30.48 6.24 21.54
CA ASN A 832 31.23 7.37 21.02
C ASN A 832 32.00 8.12 22.12
N GLY A 833 31.35 8.43 23.25
CA GLY A 833 32.00 9.11 24.38
C GLY A 833 33.14 8.29 25.00
N ALA A 834 33.13 6.97 24.87
CA ALA A 834 34.25 6.11 25.27
C ALA A 834 35.44 6.27 24.31
N LEU A 835 35.20 6.30 23.00
CA LEU A 835 36.22 6.57 21.98
C LEU A 835 36.80 7.98 22.13
N ASP A 836 35.96 8.98 22.40
CA ASP A 836 36.34 10.37 22.62
C ASP A 836 37.15 10.58 23.92
N ARG A 837 37.08 9.62 24.85
CA ARG A 837 37.85 9.58 26.12
C ARG A 837 39.04 8.61 26.10
N GLU A 838 39.33 7.98 24.95
CA GLU A 838 40.34 6.92 24.80
C GLU A 838 40.12 5.66 25.68
N ASP A 839 38.89 5.42 26.15
CA ASP A 839 38.52 4.19 26.88
C ASP A 839 38.10 3.08 25.91
N TRP A 840 39.09 2.50 25.24
CA TRP A 840 38.91 1.40 24.28
C TRP A 840 38.18 0.19 24.89
N LYS A 841 38.32 -0.03 26.20
CA LYS A 841 37.68 -1.16 26.90
C LYS A 841 36.18 -0.92 27.07
N ALA A 842 35.78 0.28 27.49
CA ALA A 842 34.37 0.64 27.53
C ALA A 842 33.77 0.66 26.12
N ALA A 843 34.48 1.22 25.13
CA ALA A 843 34.03 1.25 23.74
C ALA A 843 33.72 -0.14 23.17
N VAL A 844 34.58 -1.16 23.40
CA VAL A 844 34.33 -2.55 22.99
C VAL A 844 33.11 -3.16 23.69
N VAL A 845 32.91 -2.88 24.99
CA VAL A 845 31.72 -3.37 25.73
C VAL A 845 30.43 -2.77 25.17
N TYR A 846 30.43 -1.48 24.83
CA TYR A 846 29.28 -0.81 24.21
C TYR A 846 29.07 -1.26 22.75
N GLU A 847 30.14 -1.52 21.98
CA GLU A 847 30.07 -2.10 20.63
C GLU A 847 29.37 -3.47 20.63
N GLU A 848 29.75 -4.35 21.56
CA GLU A 848 29.17 -5.69 21.68
C GLU A 848 27.70 -5.65 22.13
N LYS A 849 27.35 -4.71 23.03
CA LYS A 849 25.95 -4.48 23.45
C LYS A 849 25.10 -3.87 22.34
N LEU A 850 25.65 -2.97 21.53
CA LEU A 850 24.96 -2.46 20.33
C LEU A 850 24.70 -3.58 19.32
N ARG A 851 25.65 -4.51 19.14
CA ARG A 851 25.50 -5.65 18.22
C ARG A 851 24.33 -6.56 18.57
N HIS A 852 24.15 -6.87 19.86
CA HIS A 852 23.05 -7.67 20.39
C HIS A 852 21.75 -6.88 20.66
N SER A 853 21.71 -5.58 20.30
CA SER A 853 20.55 -4.73 20.54
C SER A 853 19.53 -4.79 19.39
N ALA A 854 18.38 -4.13 19.54
CA ALA A 854 17.29 -4.14 18.55
C ALA A 854 17.63 -3.52 17.16
N ASP A 855 18.83 -2.96 16.96
CA ASP A 855 19.36 -2.61 15.62
C ASP A 855 19.74 -3.88 14.81
N GLY A 856 19.94 -5.03 15.48
CA GLY A 856 19.99 -6.38 14.93
C GLY A 856 21.38 -6.89 14.55
N ASP A 857 21.69 -8.14 14.93
CA ASP A 857 23.00 -8.78 14.76
C ASP A 857 23.58 -8.63 13.32
N GLU A 858 22.76 -8.90 12.29
CA GLU A 858 23.18 -8.81 10.88
C GLU A 858 23.08 -7.40 10.28
N PHE A 859 22.14 -6.55 10.74
CA PHE A 859 21.74 -5.31 10.06
C PHE A 859 21.98 -4.02 10.86
N GLY A 860 22.53 -4.13 12.08
CA GLY A 860 22.85 -3.00 12.91
C GLY A 860 23.93 -2.12 12.30
N THR A 861 23.67 -0.82 12.24
CA THR A 861 24.60 0.19 11.70
C THR A 861 25.33 0.93 12.80
N PHE A 862 24.74 1.05 13.99
CA PHE A 862 25.37 1.74 15.13
C PHE A 862 26.63 1.01 15.62
N TRP A 863 26.58 -0.32 15.77
CA TRP A 863 27.77 -1.09 16.17
C TRP A 863 28.85 -1.08 15.07
N ARG A 864 28.46 -1.14 13.79
CA ARG A 864 29.39 -1.05 12.66
C ARG A 864 30.13 0.29 12.64
N TYR A 865 29.42 1.39 12.86
CA TYR A 865 30.01 2.74 12.91
C TYR A 865 31.01 2.83 14.08
N VAL A 866 30.61 2.36 15.27
CA VAL A 866 31.47 2.34 16.47
C VAL A 866 32.72 1.51 16.22
N LYS A 867 32.58 0.30 15.66
CA LYS A 867 33.72 -0.57 15.33
C LYS A 867 34.67 0.11 14.34
N ALA A 868 34.14 0.66 13.24
CA ALA A 868 34.93 1.36 12.24
C ALA A 868 35.65 2.58 12.82
N ARG A 869 34.97 3.36 13.66
CA ARG A 869 35.57 4.53 14.35
C ARG A 869 36.66 4.10 15.34
N ARG A 870 36.49 2.99 16.06
CA ARG A 870 37.52 2.41 16.95
C ARG A 870 38.75 1.96 16.17
N LEU A 871 38.57 1.23 15.07
CA LEU A 871 39.65 0.75 14.19
C LEU A 871 40.52 1.90 13.63
N LEU A 872 39.94 3.09 13.41
CA LEU A 872 40.65 4.28 12.94
C LEU A 872 41.47 5.01 14.03
N ILE A 873 41.37 4.59 15.30
CA ILE A 873 42.05 5.26 16.44
C ILE A 873 42.93 4.30 17.23
N GLU A 874 42.52 3.03 17.40
CA GLU A 874 43.21 2.06 18.27
C GLU A 874 44.57 1.59 17.72
N ASP A 875 44.65 1.29 16.42
CA ASP A 875 45.92 1.06 15.70
C ASP A 875 45.72 1.34 14.20
N MET A 876 46.40 2.36 13.65
CA MET A 876 46.18 2.86 12.28
C MET A 876 46.96 2.05 11.23
N ASP A 877 46.78 0.73 11.24
CA ASP A 877 47.36 -0.18 10.25
C ASP A 877 46.46 -0.36 9.00
N ALA A 878 47.04 -0.90 7.93
CA ALA A 878 46.31 -1.10 6.67
C ALA A 878 45.12 -2.09 6.79
N PRO A 879 45.24 -3.23 7.50
CA PRO A 879 44.09 -4.07 7.88
C PRO A 879 42.93 -3.32 8.53
N ASN A 880 43.17 -2.51 9.56
CA ASN A 880 42.13 -1.82 10.32
C ASN A 880 41.44 -0.75 9.47
N ILE A 881 42.19 0.00 8.65
CA ILE A 881 41.63 0.96 7.69
C ILE A 881 40.78 0.25 6.63
N ALA A 882 41.20 -0.93 6.17
CA ALA A 882 40.43 -1.74 5.21
C ALA A 882 39.14 -2.32 5.82
N GLU A 883 39.16 -2.78 7.08
CA GLU A 883 37.93 -3.22 7.76
C GLU A 883 37.00 -2.03 8.06
N ALA A 884 37.52 -0.89 8.52
CA ALA A 884 36.74 0.32 8.74
C ALA A 884 36.03 0.77 7.45
N LYS A 885 36.72 0.70 6.30
CA LYS A 885 36.12 0.96 4.99
C LYS A 885 35.03 -0.04 4.62
N LYS A 886 35.25 -1.35 4.79
CA LYS A 886 34.21 -2.35 4.52
C LYS A 886 32.95 -2.11 5.37
N LEU A 887 33.13 -1.78 6.66
CA LEU A 887 32.03 -1.44 7.56
C LEU A 887 31.28 -0.18 7.11
N GLN A 888 32.00 0.85 6.63
CA GLN A 888 31.40 2.06 6.07
C GLN A 888 30.59 1.77 4.79
N GLU A 889 31.08 0.92 3.90
CA GLU A 889 30.37 0.49 2.69
C GLU A 889 29.10 -0.33 3.02
N GLU A 890 29.16 -1.20 4.04
CA GLU A 890 27.98 -1.90 4.57
C GLU A 890 26.94 -0.94 5.17
N ILE A 891 27.39 0.08 5.93
CA ILE A 891 26.51 1.11 6.50
C ILE A 891 25.82 1.93 5.39
N VAL A 892 26.55 2.40 4.38
CA VAL A 892 25.96 3.17 3.27
C VAL A 892 24.97 2.31 2.47
N ARG A 893 25.23 1.01 2.30
CA ARG A 893 24.28 0.09 1.66
C ARG A 893 22.97 -0.06 2.46
N GLN A 894 23.04 0.00 3.79
CA GLN A 894 21.89 -0.15 4.69
C GLN A 894 21.15 1.18 4.94
N ARG A 895 21.87 2.31 4.99
CA ARG A 895 21.34 3.66 5.25
C ARG A 895 22.06 4.70 4.37
N PRO A 896 21.76 4.78 3.05
CA PRO A 896 22.51 5.60 2.09
C PRO A 896 22.40 7.12 2.26
N GLN A 897 21.52 7.58 3.15
CA GLN A 897 21.35 8.99 3.51
C GLN A 897 21.71 9.26 4.99
N TRP A 898 22.37 8.32 5.69
CA TRP A 898 22.82 8.58 7.07
C TRP A 898 24.10 9.40 7.07
N ASP A 899 23.97 10.65 7.48
CA ASP A 899 25.02 11.67 7.57
C ASP A 899 26.33 11.18 8.22
N MET A 900 26.23 10.43 9.32
CA MET A 900 27.40 9.87 10.04
C MET A 900 28.19 8.87 9.19
N ALA A 901 27.57 8.18 8.24
CA ALA A 901 28.28 7.28 7.32
C ALA A 901 29.24 8.04 6.40
N PHE A 902 28.97 9.32 6.14
CA PHE A 902 29.84 10.21 5.37
C PHE A 902 30.89 10.91 6.25
N VAL A 903 30.59 11.20 7.52
CA VAL A 903 31.60 11.58 8.51
C VAL A 903 32.65 10.48 8.66
N LEU A 904 32.20 9.22 8.75
CA LEU A 904 33.10 8.05 8.78
C LEU A 904 33.91 7.92 7.49
N ALA A 905 33.31 8.17 6.31
CA ALA A 905 34.03 8.15 5.03
C ALA A 905 35.15 9.21 4.97
N ALA A 906 34.88 10.42 5.46
CA ALA A 906 35.86 11.48 5.54
C ALA A 906 37.01 11.11 6.49
N LEU A 907 36.72 10.56 7.68
CA LEU A 907 37.74 10.06 8.61
C LEU A 907 38.57 8.90 8.03
N ILE A 908 37.96 8.00 7.25
CA ILE A 908 38.68 6.91 6.56
C ILE A 908 39.64 7.48 5.51
N GLU A 909 39.21 8.42 4.67
CA GLU A 909 40.12 9.12 3.77
C GLU A 909 41.20 9.82 4.61
N GLU A 910 40.88 10.66 5.59
CA GLU A 910 41.84 11.39 6.45
C GLU A 910 42.96 10.47 6.99
N LYS A 911 42.62 9.31 7.57
CA LYS A 911 43.61 8.35 8.10
C LYS A 911 44.30 7.48 7.05
N THR A 912 43.75 7.33 5.83
CA THR A 912 44.35 6.47 4.80
C THR A 912 45.75 6.98 4.41
N PRO A 913 46.82 6.16 4.53
CA PRO A 913 48.16 6.57 4.13
C PRO A 913 48.24 6.81 2.62
N LEU A 914 49.14 7.70 2.19
CA LEU A 914 49.36 8.01 0.77
C LEU A 914 50.01 6.80 0.06
N SER A 915 49.17 5.95 -0.54
CA SER A 915 49.59 4.85 -1.40
C SER A 915 50.18 5.36 -2.70
N GLU A 916 51.11 4.57 -3.29
CA GLU A 916 51.76 4.91 -4.56
C GLU A 916 50.72 5.07 -5.68
N GLY A 917 50.42 6.32 -6.05
CA GLY A 917 49.47 6.69 -7.09
C GLY A 917 48.38 7.67 -6.68
N ILE A 918 48.05 7.79 -5.38
CA ILE A 918 47.06 8.77 -4.91
C ILE A 918 47.78 10.09 -4.55
N THR A 919 47.44 11.17 -5.26
CA THR A 919 47.92 12.52 -4.90
C THR A 919 47.18 13.04 -3.66
N GLY A 920 47.89 13.76 -2.78
CA GLY A 920 47.29 14.33 -1.57
C GLY A 920 46.10 15.26 -1.82
N SER A 921 46.07 15.94 -2.97
CA SER A 921 44.93 16.75 -3.40
C SER A 921 43.70 15.92 -3.80
N LEU A 922 43.87 14.74 -4.41
CA LEU A 922 42.75 13.84 -4.72
C LEU A 922 42.13 13.28 -3.43
N LYS A 923 42.98 12.88 -2.48
CA LYS A 923 42.59 12.45 -1.13
C LYS A 923 41.73 13.51 -0.43
N ARG A 924 42.29 14.72 -0.25
CA ARG A 924 41.58 15.86 0.35
C ARG A 924 40.30 16.25 -0.39
N SER A 925 40.29 16.14 -1.72
CA SER A 925 39.09 16.41 -2.52
C SER A 925 37.94 15.45 -2.17
N ARG A 926 38.22 14.16 -1.93
CA ARG A 926 37.19 13.21 -1.47
C ARG A 926 36.73 13.51 -0.05
N GLU A 927 37.67 13.78 0.84
CA GLU A 927 37.42 14.15 2.24
C GLU A 927 36.47 15.36 2.35
N ILE A 928 36.72 16.40 1.53
CA ILE A 928 35.85 17.56 1.36
C ILE A 928 34.45 17.16 0.90
N GLU A 929 34.32 16.39 -0.19
CA GLU A 929 32.99 16.02 -0.70
C GLU A 929 32.23 15.07 0.24
N PHE A 930 32.91 14.24 1.05
CA PHE A 930 32.28 13.45 2.10
C PHE A 930 31.75 14.31 3.27
N TYR A 931 32.53 15.28 3.78
CA TYR A 931 32.01 16.20 4.80
C TYR A 931 30.84 17.06 4.28
N LYS A 932 30.86 17.47 3.00
CA LYS A 932 29.70 18.10 2.37
C LYS A 932 28.47 17.19 2.31
N GLN A 933 28.65 15.89 2.03
CA GLN A 933 27.55 14.94 2.02
C GLN A 933 26.97 14.74 3.42
N ALA A 934 27.80 14.66 4.46
CA ALA A 934 27.33 14.66 5.85
C ALA A 934 26.47 15.90 6.17
N ILE A 935 26.94 17.09 5.80
CA ILE A 935 26.20 18.35 5.98
C ILE A 935 24.89 18.38 5.17
N LYS A 936 24.92 17.90 3.91
CA LYS A 936 23.74 17.80 3.04
C LYS A 936 22.67 16.88 3.63
N TYR A 937 23.06 15.80 4.30
CA TYR A 937 22.16 14.88 4.99
C TYR A 937 21.83 15.31 6.43
N GLY A 938 22.23 16.51 6.86
CA GLY A 938 21.75 17.17 8.08
C GLY A 938 22.71 17.20 9.25
N ASN A 939 23.99 16.82 9.07
CA ASN A 939 24.95 16.88 10.18
C ASN A 939 25.24 18.34 10.59
N ALA A 940 24.76 18.74 11.77
CA ALA A 940 24.96 20.06 12.36
C ALA A 940 26.13 20.12 13.37
N THR A 941 26.96 19.09 13.45
CA THR A 941 28.04 18.99 14.44
C THR A 941 29.13 20.02 14.14
N PRO A 942 29.52 20.91 15.06
CA PRO A 942 30.51 21.95 14.79
C PRO A 942 31.81 21.42 14.18
N GLY A 943 32.34 20.31 14.72
CA GLY A 943 33.58 19.69 14.22
C GLY A 943 33.52 19.24 12.75
N VAL A 944 32.35 18.85 12.24
CA VAL A 944 32.16 18.47 10.82
C VAL A 944 32.22 19.70 9.90
N TRP A 945 31.58 20.80 10.33
CA TRP A 945 31.65 22.07 9.60
C TRP A 945 33.04 22.71 9.67
N GLU A 946 33.71 22.63 10.82
CA GLU A 946 35.08 23.11 10.99
C GLU A 946 36.09 22.30 10.18
N ALA A 947 35.98 20.96 10.15
CA ALA A 947 36.81 20.12 9.29
C ALA A 947 36.65 20.50 7.82
N LEU A 948 35.42 20.62 7.32
CA LEU A 948 35.16 21.07 5.95
C LEU A 948 35.74 22.47 5.65
N ILE A 949 35.50 23.45 6.52
CA ILE A 949 35.98 24.82 6.35
C ILE A 949 37.51 24.87 6.34
N ASN A 950 38.17 24.11 7.23
CA ASN A 950 39.64 24.03 7.30
C ASN A 950 40.21 23.35 6.04
N LEU A 951 39.66 22.22 5.59
CA LEU A 951 40.09 21.53 4.37
C LEU A 951 39.90 22.38 3.11
N LEU A 952 38.77 23.10 3.00
CA LEU A 952 38.54 24.05 1.91
C LEU A 952 39.57 25.20 1.95
N ILE A 953 39.96 25.69 3.13
CA ILE A 953 41.03 26.69 3.28
C ILE A 953 42.40 26.12 2.86
N GLU A 954 42.74 24.89 3.27
CA GLU A 954 44.00 24.22 2.91
C GLU A 954 44.13 23.96 1.41
N GLU A 955 43.06 23.53 0.74
CA GLU A 955 42.99 23.39 -0.72
C GLU A 955 42.70 24.72 -1.44
N LYS A 956 42.76 25.86 -0.73
CA LYS A 956 42.62 27.24 -1.25
C LYS A 956 41.26 27.56 -1.88
N ARG A 957 40.23 26.77 -1.60
CA ARG A 957 38.81 26.95 -1.99
C ARG A 957 38.12 27.97 -1.05
N VAL A 958 38.72 29.15 -0.93
CA VAL A 958 38.37 30.15 0.12
C VAL A 958 36.93 30.68 -0.02
N ASP A 959 36.44 30.91 -1.24
CA ASP A 959 35.06 31.36 -1.46
C ASP A 959 34.03 30.33 -0.97
N GLU A 960 34.29 29.05 -1.21
CA GLU A 960 33.46 27.95 -0.76
C GLU A 960 33.51 27.78 0.77
N ALA A 961 34.70 27.92 1.37
CA ALA A 961 34.87 27.96 2.83
C ALA A 961 34.08 29.12 3.46
N ALA A 962 34.06 30.28 2.81
CA ALA A 962 33.30 31.46 3.24
C ALA A 962 31.78 31.27 3.20
N ASP A 963 31.28 30.50 2.23
CA ASP A 963 29.85 30.21 2.08
C ASP A 963 29.41 29.10 3.06
N TYR A 964 30.21 28.05 3.26
CA TYR A 964 29.96 27.08 4.34
C TYR A 964 30.05 27.72 5.74
N GLN A 965 31.00 28.63 5.98
CA GLN A 965 31.06 29.41 7.22
C GLN A 965 29.81 30.28 7.41
N ARG A 966 29.32 30.93 6.36
CA ARG A 966 28.07 31.72 6.42
C ARG A 966 26.86 30.83 6.71
N ASN A 967 26.78 29.66 6.10
CA ASN A 967 25.69 28.71 6.29
C ASN A 967 25.70 28.13 7.71
N ALA A 968 26.86 27.80 8.28
CA ALA A 968 27.00 27.41 9.69
C ALA A 968 26.45 28.49 10.63
N VAL A 969 26.80 29.76 10.38
CA VAL A 969 26.34 30.92 11.18
C VAL A 969 24.84 31.18 11.01
N LEU A 970 24.28 30.96 9.81
CA LEU A 970 22.83 31.04 9.57
C LEU A 970 22.06 29.89 10.24
N GLN A 971 22.70 28.74 10.45
CA GLN A 971 22.20 27.61 11.24
C GLN A 971 22.61 27.70 12.73
N SER A 972 23.19 28.83 13.16
CA SER A 972 23.65 29.08 14.53
C SER A 972 24.59 27.98 15.09
N ILE A 973 25.42 27.38 14.24
CA ILE A 973 26.39 26.33 14.61
C ILE A 973 27.66 26.99 15.19
N PRO A 974 28.06 26.69 16.44
CA PRO A 974 29.17 27.36 17.12
C PRO A 974 30.55 26.83 16.69
N LEU A 975 31.15 27.46 15.66
CA LEU A 975 32.49 27.13 15.15
C LEU A 975 33.60 27.63 16.11
N GLN A 976 34.48 26.74 16.58
CA GLN A 976 35.60 27.04 17.49
C GLN A 976 36.87 27.57 16.79
N SER A 977 36.97 27.39 15.48
CA SER A 977 38.12 27.78 14.65
C SER A 977 38.47 29.27 14.78
N SER A 978 39.70 29.65 14.44
CA SER A 978 40.16 31.05 14.54
C SER A 978 39.28 32.03 13.74
N ALA A 979 38.61 31.56 12.68
CA ALA A 979 37.65 32.33 11.91
C ALA A 979 36.24 32.35 12.55
N GLY A 980 35.87 31.30 13.30
CA GLY A 980 34.59 31.19 14.02
C GLY A 980 34.52 32.00 15.32
N ARG A 981 35.65 32.17 16.01
CA ARG A 981 35.76 32.92 17.28
C ARG A 981 35.37 34.40 17.20
N PHE A 982 35.34 34.99 16.00
CA PHE A 982 35.00 36.39 15.82
C PHE A 982 33.48 36.56 15.64
N PRO A 983 32.76 37.27 16.52
CA PRO A 983 31.32 37.45 16.34
C PRO A 983 31.00 38.28 15.10
N MET A 984 29.82 38.08 14.52
CA MET A 984 29.34 38.89 13.40
C MET A 984 29.21 40.37 13.82
N PRO A 985 29.74 41.34 13.04
CA PRO A 985 30.15 41.22 11.63
C PRO A 985 31.66 41.00 11.39
N TYR A 986 32.48 40.84 12.43
CA TYR A 986 33.95 40.81 12.31
C TYR A 986 34.46 39.60 11.52
N GLN A 987 33.77 38.47 11.69
CA GLN A 987 33.94 37.26 10.89
C GLN A 987 33.98 37.53 9.39
N ARG A 988 33.01 38.30 8.86
CA ARG A 988 32.99 38.64 7.43
C ARG A 988 34.29 39.32 7.01
N TYR A 989 34.72 40.36 7.72
CA TYR A 989 35.96 41.06 7.39
C TYR A 989 37.18 40.15 7.52
N TYR A 990 37.20 39.22 8.48
CA TYR A 990 38.26 38.21 8.57
C TYR A 990 38.33 37.35 7.29
N THR A 991 37.17 36.92 6.78
CA THR A 991 37.08 36.19 5.52
C THR A 991 37.51 37.04 4.31
N GLU A 992 37.09 38.31 4.21
CA GLU A 992 37.53 39.21 3.11
C GLU A 992 39.05 39.43 3.14
N VAL A 993 39.68 39.55 4.33
CA VAL A 993 41.14 39.64 4.49
C VAL A 993 41.82 38.37 4.00
N PHE A 994 41.31 37.19 4.34
CA PHE A 994 41.88 35.92 3.89
C PHE A 994 41.73 35.73 2.36
N LYS A 995 40.59 36.11 1.78
CA LYS A 995 40.37 36.13 0.32
C LYS A 995 41.37 37.04 -0.39
N ALA A 996 41.53 38.27 0.09
CA ALA A 996 42.46 39.24 -0.47
C ALA A 996 43.92 38.78 -0.38
N ILE A 997 44.34 38.17 0.75
CA ILE A 997 45.66 37.52 0.89
C ILE A 997 45.81 36.36 -0.11
N GLY A 998 44.80 35.49 -0.27
CA GLY A 998 44.82 34.40 -1.24
C GLY A 998 44.93 34.88 -2.70
N ALA A 999 44.35 36.03 -3.01
CA ALA A 999 44.47 36.71 -4.30
C ALA A 999 45.81 37.47 -4.48
N ASN A 1000 46.65 37.57 -3.44
CA ASN A 1000 47.83 38.45 -3.34
C ASN A 1000 47.53 39.96 -3.39
N ASP A 1001 46.28 40.37 -3.13
CA ASP A 1001 45.90 41.78 -2.95
C ASP A 1001 46.09 42.19 -1.48
N PHE A 1002 47.35 42.45 -1.13
CA PHE A 1002 47.73 42.88 0.21
C PHE A 1002 47.23 44.29 0.57
N GLU A 1003 46.84 45.13 -0.41
CA GLU A 1003 46.26 46.45 -0.14
C GLU A 1003 44.79 46.36 0.25
N GLU A 1004 43.99 45.52 -0.43
CA GLU A 1004 42.62 45.22 -0.03
C GLU A 1004 42.60 44.48 1.30
N ALA A 1005 43.48 43.49 1.50
CA ALA A 1005 43.64 42.80 2.77
C ALA A 1005 43.90 43.79 3.92
N ASP A 1006 44.83 44.74 3.74
CA ASP A 1006 45.10 45.75 4.76
C ASP A 1006 43.91 46.69 5.00
N ARG A 1007 43.13 46.99 3.96
CA ARG A 1007 41.93 47.84 4.01
C ARG A 1007 40.79 47.15 4.77
N GLN A 1008 40.57 45.86 4.55
CA GLN A 1008 39.53 45.09 5.25
C GLN A 1008 39.93 44.85 6.72
N ALA A 1009 41.20 44.56 7.01
CA ALA A 1009 41.71 44.42 8.38
C ALA A 1009 41.58 45.72 9.19
N LYS A 1010 42.00 46.86 8.61
CA LYS A 1010 41.73 48.21 9.16
C LYS A 1010 40.25 48.42 9.45
N THR A 1011 39.37 48.09 8.51
CA THR A 1011 37.93 48.32 8.62
C THR A 1011 37.30 47.48 9.73
N CYS A 1012 37.73 46.23 9.89
CA CYS A 1012 37.33 45.35 10.99
C CYS A 1012 37.68 45.93 12.37
N ILE A 1013 38.94 46.32 12.56
CA ILE A 1013 39.44 46.89 13.82
C ILE A 1013 38.77 48.23 14.13
N LEU A 1014 38.61 49.11 13.13
CA LEU A 1014 37.88 50.38 13.29
C LEU A 1014 36.41 50.16 13.66
N LEU A 1015 35.77 49.10 13.16
CA LEU A 1015 34.39 48.76 13.51
C LEU A 1015 34.27 48.27 14.96
N ALA A 1016 35.19 47.43 15.41
CA ALA A 1016 35.25 46.96 16.80
C ALA A 1016 35.51 48.12 17.79
N GLN A 1017 36.47 49.00 17.47
CA GLN A 1017 36.73 50.22 18.21
C GLN A 1017 35.49 51.15 18.25
N LYS A 1018 34.81 51.34 17.12
CA LYS A 1018 33.61 52.20 17.02
C LYS A 1018 32.44 51.66 17.84
N LYS A 1019 32.24 50.35 17.88
CA LYS A 1019 31.22 49.68 18.69
C LYS A 1019 31.54 49.62 20.19
N ARG A 1020 32.79 49.95 20.58
CA ARG A 1020 33.33 49.82 21.95
C ARG A 1020 33.34 48.38 22.45
N GLU A 1021 33.70 47.45 21.56
CA GLU A 1021 33.90 46.05 21.94
C GLU A 1021 35.03 45.91 22.98
N VAL A 1022 35.05 44.76 23.67
CA VAL A 1022 36.06 44.47 24.70
C VAL A 1022 37.47 44.51 24.10
N SER A 1023 38.45 44.97 24.88
CA SER A 1023 39.87 45.08 24.46
C SER A 1023 40.43 43.77 23.90
N ASP A 1024 39.94 42.63 24.37
CA ASP A 1024 40.36 41.29 23.96
C ASP A 1024 40.00 40.99 22.51
N LEU A 1025 38.79 41.34 22.05
CA LEU A 1025 38.39 41.15 20.66
C LEU A 1025 39.24 41.98 19.68
N ILE A 1026 39.59 43.21 20.06
CA ILE A 1026 40.47 44.06 19.26
C ILE A 1026 41.89 43.47 19.24
N PHE A 1027 42.37 42.93 20.37
CA PHE A 1027 43.67 42.27 20.47
C PHE A 1027 43.74 41.00 19.61
N ASP A 1028 42.73 40.13 19.70
CA ASP A 1028 42.63 38.87 18.94
C ASP A 1028 42.55 39.14 17.42
N LEU A 1029 41.80 40.16 16.99
CA LEU A 1029 41.76 40.59 15.59
C LEU A 1029 43.14 41.05 15.09
N ASN A 1030 43.87 41.86 15.86
CA ASN A 1030 45.22 42.28 15.49
C ASN A 1030 46.20 41.08 15.46
N MET A 1031 46.09 40.13 16.39
CA MET A 1031 46.93 38.93 16.40
C MET A 1031 46.64 38.03 15.19
N ALA A 1032 45.37 37.78 14.88
CA ALA A 1032 44.98 36.92 13.78
C ALA A 1032 45.38 37.53 12.42
N PHE A 1033 45.09 38.82 12.17
CA PHE A 1033 45.57 39.51 10.96
C PHE A 1033 47.09 39.53 10.88
N GLY A 1034 47.77 39.82 11.99
CA GLY A 1034 49.22 39.79 12.09
C GLY A 1034 49.82 38.45 11.67
N LYS A 1035 49.24 37.34 12.14
CA LYS A 1035 49.64 35.99 11.74
C LYS A 1035 49.32 35.70 10.26
N MET A 1036 48.13 36.06 9.75
CA MET A 1036 47.76 35.84 8.34
C MET A 1036 48.77 36.49 7.37
N PHE A 1037 49.18 37.74 7.63
CA PHE A 1037 50.21 38.40 6.84
C PHE A 1037 51.60 37.75 7.02
N LEU A 1038 51.92 37.21 8.19
CA LEU A 1038 53.21 36.57 8.48
C LEU A 1038 53.38 35.21 7.79
N ASP A 1039 52.29 34.45 7.71
CA ASP A 1039 52.22 33.16 7.02
C ASP A 1039 52.22 33.36 5.49
N ALA A 1040 51.59 34.43 5.01
CA ALA A 1040 51.69 34.89 3.62
C ALA A 1040 53.03 35.61 3.27
N GLY A 1041 53.96 35.73 4.23
CA GLY A 1041 55.29 36.33 4.02
C GLY A 1041 55.32 37.86 3.90
N TYR A 1042 54.22 38.57 4.10
CA TYR A 1042 54.10 40.02 3.97
C TYR A 1042 54.46 40.74 5.28
N THR A 1043 55.74 40.63 5.67
CA THR A 1043 56.27 41.04 6.99
C THR A 1043 55.90 42.46 7.40
N ASN A 1044 55.97 43.45 6.50
CA ASN A 1044 55.65 44.85 6.81
C ASN A 1044 54.22 45.06 7.34
N LEU A 1045 53.24 44.26 6.90
CA LEU A 1045 51.86 44.32 7.40
C LEU A 1045 51.69 43.45 8.64
N ALA A 1046 52.32 42.28 8.68
CA ALA A 1046 52.34 41.43 9.87
C ALA A 1046 52.89 42.19 11.09
N GLU A 1047 54.07 42.80 10.96
CA GLU A 1047 54.74 43.59 11.99
C GLU A 1047 53.84 44.72 12.51
N LYS A 1048 53.20 45.47 11.60
CA LYS A 1048 52.27 46.56 11.91
C LYS A 1048 51.12 46.09 12.81
N TYR A 1049 50.49 44.95 12.51
CA TYR A 1049 49.40 44.42 13.34
C TYR A 1049 49.93 43.78 14.64
N LEU A 1050 51.02 43.02 14.58
CA LEU A 1050 51.62 42.35 15.74
C LEU A 1050 52.23 43.36 16.75
N ARG A 1051 52.71 44.53 16.33
CA ARG A 1051 53.11 45.62 17.25
C ARG A 1051 51.94 46.19 18.06
N ALA A 1052 50.71 46.14 17.57
CA ALA A 1052 49.53 46.52 18.35
C ALA A 1052 49.18 45.48 19.45
N VAL A 1053 49.58 44.22 19.23
CA VAL A 1053 49.39 43.09 20.15
C VAL A 1053 50.48 43.06 21.24
N HIS A 1054 51.74 43.29 20.85
CA HIS A 1054 52.93 43.24 21.69
C HIS A 1054 52.83 44.03 23.02
N VAL A 1055 51.98 45.07 23.08
CA VAL A 1055 51.71 45.86 24.29
C VAL A 1055 51.28 45.01 25.51
N ARG A 1056 50.69 43.82 25.30
CA ARG A 1056 50.33 42.89 26.40
C ARG A 1056 51.48 42.02 26.93
N GLY A 1057 52.61 41.92 26.23
CA GLY A 1057 53.74 41.08 26.64
C GLY A 1057 53.50 39.56 26.54
N GLY A 1058 54.31 38.78 27.25
CA GLY A 1058 54.25 37.32 27.32
C GLY A 1058 54.42 36.59 25.98
N ILE A 1059 53.81 35.41 25.83
CA ILE A 1059 53.93 34.53 24.65
C ILE A 1059 53.57 35.23 23.32
N TYR A 1060 52.72 36.26 23.37
CA TYR A 1060 52.27 37.03 22.21
C TYR A 1060 53.37 37.89 21.56
N VAL A 1061 54.55 37.98 22.20
CA VAL A 1061 55.74 38.61 21.64
C VAL A 1061 56.39 37.74 20.54
N TYR A 1062 56.24 36.41 20.60
CA TYR A 1062 56.91 35.50 19.66
C TYR A 1062 56.53 35.70 18.17
N PRO A 1063 55.25 35.84 17.77
CA PRO A 1063 54.91 36.09 16.38
C PRO A 1063 55.54 37.38 15.82
N LEU A 1064 55.68 38.43 16.64
CA LEU A 1064 56.38 39.65 16.23
C LEU A 1064 57.89 39.40 16.07
N ALA A 1065 58.51 38.63 16.95
CA ALA A 1065 59.92 38.22 16.82
C ALA A 1065 60.18 37.41 15.53
N VAL A 1066 59.33 36.42 15.21
CA VAL A 1066 59.38 35.67 13.95
C VAL A 1066 59.20 36.61 12.75
N CYS A 1067 58.30 37.59 12.86
CA CYS A 1067 58.09 38.59 11.80
C CYS A 1067 59.33 39.46 11.55
N MET A 1068 59.95 39.95 12.62
CA MET A 1068 61.16 40.76 12.53
C MET A 1068 62.34 39.94 11.98
N ALA A 1069 62.50 38.69 12.42
CA ALA A 1069 63.50 37.78 11.85
C ALA A 1069 63.27 37.48 10.36
N LYS A 1070 62.03 37.21 9.92
CA LYS A 1070 61.68 37.06 8.49
C LYS A 1070 61.88 38.37 7.70
N ALA A 1071 61.81 39.54 8.33
CA ALA A 1071 62.11 40.83 7.72
C ALA A 1071 63.63 41.13 7.62
N GLY A 1072 64.49 40.26 8.16
CA GLY A 1072 65.94 40.46 8.24
C GLY A 1072 66.41 41.19 9.51
N GLN A 1073 65.48 41.63 10.37
CA GLN A 1073 65.76 42.21 11.69
C GLN A 1073 65.90 41.10 12.74
N VAL A 1074 66.82 40.17 12.48
CA VAL A 1074 67.00 38.92 13.25
C VAL A 1074 67.30 39.21 14.72
N ASP A 1075 68.29 40.05 14.98
CA ASP A 1075 68.74 40.38 16.34
C ASP A 1075 67.68 41.16 17.12
N GLU A 1076 66.97 42.08 16.48
CA GLU A 1076 65.83 42.78 17.10
C GLU A 1076 64.72 41.80 17.50
N GLY A 1077 64.44 40.77 16.67
CA GLY A 1077 63.47 39.73 16.99
C GLY A 1077 63.89 38.89 18.20
N PHE A 1078 65.17 38.53 18.31
CA PHE A 1078 65.69 37.84 19.49
C PHE A 1078 65.68 38.71 20.75
N HIS A 1079 66.15 39.96 20.66
CA HIS A 1079 66.09 40.91 21.77
C HIS A 1079 64.65 41.13 22.24
N LEU A 1080 63.66 41.15 21.35
CA LEU A 1080 62.24 41.26 21.71
C LEU A 1080 61.79 40.12 22.65
N ILE A 1081 62.24 38.88 22.43
CA ILE A 1081 61.93 37.73 23.30
C ILE A 1081 62.73 37.81 24.61
N LEU A 1082 64.02 38.12 24.53
CA LEU A 1082 64.93 38.19 25.69
C LEU A 1082 64.52 39.31 26.67
N ASP A 1083 64.17 40.48 26.15
CA ASP A 1083 63.69 41.63 26.93
C ASP A 1083 62.35 41.31 27.60
N GLU A 1084 61.44 40.58 26.94
CA GLU A 1084 60.17 40.17 27.55
C GLU A 1084 60.37 39.06 28.61
N ILE A 1085 61.37 38.19 28.43
CA ILE A 1085 61.81 37.22 29.44
C ILE A 1085 62.38 37.92 30.68
N ASP A 1086 63.31 38.87 30.52
CA ASP A 1086 63.90 39.62 31.63
C ASP A 1086 62.83 40.52 32.33
N ARG A 1087 61.86 41.04 31.56
CA ARG A 1087 60.72 41.84 32.07
C ARG A 1087 59.66 40.99 32.79
N THR A 1088 59.40 39.78 32.32
CA THR A 1088 58.41 38.85 32.88
C THR A 1088 58.98 37.44 33.08
N PRO A 1089 59.76 37.21 34.15
CA PRO A 1089 60.40 35.90 34.38
C PRO A 1089 59.42 34.72 34.52
N SER A 1090 58.13 34.98 34.77
CA SER A 1090 57.07 33.98 34.79
C SER A 1090 56.72 33.46 33.39
N SER A 1091 57.00 34.25 32.35
CA SER A 1091 56.83 33.87 30.94
C SER A 1091 57.93 32.94 30.42
N ILE A 1092 59.01 32.71 31.19
CA ILE A 1092 60.17 31.92 30.75
C ILE A 1092 59.75 30.54 30.20
N GLY A 1093 58.88 29.82 30.92
CA GLY A 1093 58.40 28.50 30.49
C GLY A 1093 57.57 28.52 29.19
N SER A 1094 56.96 29.65 28.83
CA SER A 1094 56.21 29.81 27.58
C SER A 1094 57.01 30.46 26.45
N LEU A 1095 58.14 31.12 26.75
CA LEU A 1095 59.00 31.80 25.79
C LEU A 1095 60.28 31.03 25.41
N ILE A 1096 60.76 30.08 26.24
CA ILE A 1096 61.88 29.20 25.86
C ILE A 1096 61.58 28.36 24.60
N PRO A 1097 60.47 27.60 24.51
CA PRO A 1097 60.25 26.76 23.32
C PRO A 1097 60.16 27.57 22.02
N PRO A 1098 59.46 28.73 21.97
CA PRO A 1098 59.49 29.60 20.81
C PRO A 1098 60.87 30.23 20.53
N LEU A 1099 61.66 30.58 21.55
CA LEU A 1099 63.04 31.07 21.38
C LEU A 1099 63.91 30.00 20.70
N LEU A 1100 63.83 28.74 21.13
CA LEU A 1100 64.57 27.62 20.53
C LEU A 1100 64.17 27.42 19.06
N VAL A 1101 62.87 27.43 18.74
CA VAL A 1101 62.38 27.33 17.35
C VAL A 1101 62.88 28.49 16.49
N LEU A 1102 63.05 29.69 17.05
CA LEU A 1102 63.63 30.83 16.32
C LEU A 1102 65.14 30.63 16.04
N ILE A 1103 65.90 30.06 16.99
CA ILE A 1103 67.32 29.70 16.80
C ILE A 1103 67.50 28.63 15.72
N GLU A 1104 66.60 27.64 15.65
CA GLU A 1104 66.61 26.61 14.59
C GLU A 1104 66.32 27.19 13.20
N GLN A 1105 65.48 28.22 13.12
CA GLN A 1105 65.10 28.86 11.85
C GLN A 1105 66.10 29.91 11.37
N VAL A 1106 66.68 30.71 12.28
CA VAL A 1106 67.54 31.85 11.91
C VAL A 1106 68.68 32.02 12.92
N ARG A 1107 69.91 32.16 12.41
CA ARG A 1107 71.10 32.32 13.24
C ARG A 1107 71.20 33.77 13.80
N PRO A 1108 71.27 33.96 15.13
CA PRO A 1108 71.53 35.27 15.74
C PRO A 1108 72.98 35.77 15.51
N SER A 1109 73.20 37.07 15.77
CA SER A 1109 74.53 37.64 15.97
C SER A 1109 75.24 37.07 17.21
N GLU A 1110 76.54 37.35 17.32
CA GLU A 1110 77.39 36.93 18.44
C GLU A 1110 76.94 37.56 19.77
N GLU A 1111 76.58 38.85 19.78
CA GLU A 1111 76.05 39.59 20.95
C GLU A 1111 74.72 39.01 21.45
N VAL A 1112 73.80 38.68 20.54
CA VAL A 1112 72.54 38.01 20.89
C VAL A 1112 72.79 36.58 21.38
N PHE A 1113 73.74 35.86 20.77
CA PHE A 1113 74.08 34.50 21.17
C PHE A 1113 74.69 34.47 22.59
N GLU A 1114 75.59 35.40 22.93
CA GLU A 1114 76.12 35.55 24.30
C GLU A 1114 74.99 35.80 25.31
N ARG A 1115 74.00 36.64 24.98
CA ARG A 1115 72.85 36.91 25.87
C ARG A 1115 71.89 35.71 25.99
N ILE A 1116 71.78 34.86 24.96
CA ILE A 1116 71.06 33.58 25.03
C ILE A 1116 71.83 32.59 25.92
N ASP A 1117 73.15 32.49 25.78
CA ASP A 1117 74.01 31.60 26.57
C ASP A 1117 74.03 32.00 28.05
N GLU A 1118 74.04 33.30 28.35
CA GLU A 1118 73.84 33.83 29.72
C GLU A 1118 72.47 33.45 30.30
N LEU A 1119 71.38 33.60 29.52
CA LEU A 1119 70.04 33.20 29.95
C LEU A 1119 69.95 31.69 30.22
N MET A 1120 70.48 30.85 29.31
CA MET A 1120 70.52 29.40 29.49
C MET A 1120 71.37 29.01 30.70
N THR A 1121 72.51 29.68 30.92
CA THR A 1121 73.36 29.48 32.11
C THR A 1121 72.61 29.86 33.40
N ARG A 1122 71.87 30.97 33.43
CA ARG A 1122 71.02 31.36 34.57
C ARG A 1122 69.95 30.30 34.89
N ILE A 1123 69.39 29.67 33.86
CA ILE A 1123 68.41 28.57 34.00
C ILE A 1123 69.08 27.28 34.51
N GLU A 1124 70.19 26.84 33.89
CA GLU A 1124 70.87 25.58 34.25
C GLU A 1124 71.55 25.62 35.63
N THR A 1125 72.11 26.77 36.03
CA THR A 1125 72.72 26.94 37.36
C THR A 1125 71.70 27.01 38.50
N GLY A 1126 70.41 27.15 38.18
CA GLY A 1126 69.35 27.31 39.17
C GLY A 1126 69.49 28.59 40.00
N GLU A 1127 70.06 29.66 39.42
CA GLU A 1127 70.05 30.97 40.07
C GLU A 1127 68.61 31.36 40.40
N ARG A 1128 68.35 31.67 41.66
CA ARG A 1128 67.01 32.02 42.13
C ARG A 1128 66.57 33.35 41.52
N LEU A 1129 65.84 33.27 40.43
CA LEU A 1129 64.93 34.33 39.96
C LEU A 1129 63.91 34.59 41.08
N VAL A 1130 64.19 35.58 41.93
CA VAL A 1130 63.35 35.91 43.09
C VAL A 1130 62.09 36.65 42.62
N PHE A 1131 60.98 35.93 42.58
CA PHE A 1131 59.66 36.47 42.28
C PHE A 1131 59.11 37.31 43.45
N GLU A 1132 59.50 38.58 43.54
CA GLU A 1132 58.82 39.56 44.42
C GLU A 1132 57.47 40.00 43.83
N GLY A 1133 56.49 39.08 43.85
CA GLY A 1133 55.09 39.35 43.49
C GLY A 1133 54.16 39.08 44.67
N THR A 1134 53.51 40.12 45.21
CA THR A 1134 52.56 39.97 46.32
C THR A 1134 51.22 39.41 45.84
N LEU A 1135 51.05 38.09 45.94
CA LEU A 1135 49.77 37.41 45.75
C LEU A 1135 48.84 37.62 46.96
N GLU A 1136 47.70 38.27 46.75
CA GLU A 1136 46.63 38.31 47.75
C GLU A 1136 45.91 36.95 47.82
N ARG A 1137 46.10 36.25 48.94
CA ARG A 1137 45.26 35.17 49.52
C ARG A 1137 44.41 34.33 48.54
N GLY A 1138 44.73 33.04 48.39
CA GLY A 1138 43.64 32.10 48.12
C GLY A 1138 43.95 30.63 47.88
N GLN A 1139 45.02 30.28 47.18
CA GLN A 1139 45.31 28.89 46.79
C GLN A 1139 46.81 28.60 46.84
N ASN A 1140 47.18 27.44 47.41
CA ASN A 1140 48.51 26.88 47.26
C ASN A 1140 48.54 26.09 45.94
N VAL A 1141 49.43 26.48 45.02
CA VAL A 1141 49.81 25.67 43.86
C VAL A 1141 51.20 25.14 44.13
N ASP A 1142 51.36 23.81 44.12
CA ASP A 1142 52.64 23.16 44.32
C ASP A 1142 53.39 23.06 42.99
N LEU A 1143 54.37 23.92 42.77
CA LEU A 1143 55.18 23.96 41.56
C LEU A 1143 56.31 22.94 41.66
N GLY A 1144 56.02 21.70 41.24
CA GLY A 1144 56.97 20.59 41.24
C GLY A 1144 58.26 20.83 40.44
N GLU A 1145 59.35 20.16 40.83
CA GLU A 1145 60.69 20.34 40.26
C GLU A 1145 60.75 20.14 38.74
N MET A 1146 60.85 21.23 37.96
CA MET A 1146 61.31 21.16 36.57
C MET A 1146 62.79 20.80 36.51
N ARG A 1147 63.09 19.49 36.45
CA ARG A 1147 64.45 18.98 36.19
C ARG A 1147 64.77 19.06 34.71
N VAL A 1148 65.25 20.23 34.26
CA VAL A 1148 65.86 20.41 32.93
C VAL A 1148 66.94 19.35 32.75
N HIS A 1149 66.71 18.41 31.83
CA HIS A 1149 67.76 17.47 31.39
C HIS A 1149 68.58 18.17 30.30
N SER A 1150 69.91 18.02 30.37
CA SER A 1150 70.86 18.85 29.61
C SER A 1150 70.61 18.84 28.09
N ILE A 1151 70.21 19.98 27.55
CA ILE A 1151 69.93 20.17 26.12
C ILE A 1151 71.26 20.35 25.39
N ILE A 1152 71.81 19.25 24.87
CA ILE A 1152 73.05 19.30 24.06
C ILE A 1152 72.72 19.86 22.68
N LEU A 1153 72.85 21.18 22.52
CA LEU A 1153 72.74 21.86 21.23
C LEU A 1153 73.75 21.29 20.22
N ARG A 1154 73.25 20.68 19.15
CA ARG A 1154 74.07 20.12 18.06
C ARG A 1154 73.99 21.00 16.81
N PHE A 1155 75.09 21.64 16.46
CA PHE A 1155 75.16 22.45 15.24
C PHE A 1155 75.47 21.61 13.98
N PRO A 1156 74.86 21.91 12.82
CA PRO A 1156 75.18 21.25 11.57
C PRO A 1156 76.57 21.68 11.09
N GLY A 1157 77.58 20.81 11.27
CA GLY A 1157 78.94 21.05 10.81
C GLY A 1157 80.05 20.29 11.56
N GLN A 1158 79.78 19.74 12.74
CA GLN A 1158 80.77 18.94 13.48
C GLN A 1158 80.58 17.43 13.28
N THR A 1159 81.49 16.80 12.54
CA THR A 1159 81.51 15.34 12.34
C THR A 1159 82.17 14.64 13.53
N ILE A 1160 81.38 14.20 14.51
CA ILE A 1160 81.84 13.24 15.52
C ILE A 1160 81.61 11.82 14.97
N VAL A 1161 82.67 11.01 14.91
CA VAL A 1161 82.60 9.59 14.54
C VAL A 1161 82.52 8.74 15.81
N PRO A 1162 81.41 8.03 16.09
CA PRO A 1162 81.33 7.11 17.22
C PRO A 1162 82.06 5.79 16.92
N ASP A 1163 82.78 5.27 17.92
CA ASP A 1163 83.47 3.98 17.85
C ASP A 1163 82.47 2.80 17.93
N PRO A 1164 82.56 1.76 17.07
CA PRO A 1164 81.63 0.62 17.05
C PRO A 1164 81.64 -0.30 18.30
N SER A 1165 82.40 -0.01 19.36
CA SER A 1165 82.74 -0.96 20.43
C SER A 1165 81.86 -0.97 21.69
N THR A 1166 80.70 -0.28 21.72
CA THR A 1166 79.90 -0.13 22.97
C THR A 1166 78.59 -0.97 23.02
N ILE A 1167 78.71 -2.19 23.56
CA ILE A 1167 77.78 -2.83 24.52
C ILE A 1167 76.33 -3.18 24.06
N ARG A 1168 76.23 -4.35 23.41
CA ARG A 1168 75.46 -5.57 23.82
C ARG A 1168 74.60 -5.55 25.12
N ILE A 1169 73.57 -6.43 25.14
CA ILE A 1169 73.30 -7.57 26.09
C ILE A 1169 71.91 -7.70 26.80
N LEU A 1170 71.30 -8.88 26.58
CA LEU A 1170 70.34 -9.69 27.37
C LEU A 1170 68.86 -9.32 27.60
N ALA A 1171 68.06 -10.40 27.57
CA ALA A 1171 66.71 -10.57 28.13
C ALA A 1171 66.65 -11.87 28.97
N PRO A 1172 65.63 -12.07 29.82
CA PRO A 1172 65.04 -13.38 30.18
C PRO A 1172 63.69 -13.57 29.42
N GLN A 1173 63.21 -14.75 29.01
CA GLN A 1173 62.91 -16.00 29.76
C GLN A 1173 61.79 -15.87 30.81
N THR A 1174 60.83 -16.79 30.96
CA THR A 1174 60.40 -18.03 30.24
C THR A 1174 58.85 -18.17 30.42
N ASP A 1175 58.05 -19.21 30.12
CA ASP A 1175 58.17 -20.69 29.91
C ASP A 1175 57.13 -21.20 28.87
N GLU A 1176 57.02 -22.52 28.65
CA GLU A 1176 56.23 -23.18 27.59
C GLU A 1176 54.98 -23.96 28.07
N ALA A 1177 54.18 -24.40 27.07
CA ALA A 1177 53.47 -25.70 26.96
C ALA A 1177 52.03 -25.88 27.48
N VAL A 1178 51.13 -26.29 26.58
CA VAL A 1178 50.41 -27.60 26.60
C VAL A 1178 50.18 -28.09 25.15
N LEU A 1179 50.23 -29.42 24.98
CA LEU A 1179 50.27 -30.23 23.75
C LEU A 1179 49.06 -30.17 22.79
N ASP A 1180 49.39 -30.40 21.50
CA ASP A 1180 48.78 -31.29 20.49
C ASP A 1180 47.32 -31.79 20.62
N GLY A 1181 46.60 -31.81 19.48
CA GLY A 1181 45.68 -32.92 19.18
C GLY A 1181 44.53 -32.67 18.18
N ILE A 1182 44.79 -32.82 16.87
CA ILE A 1182 44.06 -33.67 15.89
C ILE A 1182 44.54 -33.38 14.45
N SER A 1183 44.43 -34.38 13.57
CA SER A 1183 45.06 -34.45 12.25
C SER A 1183 44.05 -34.47 11.08
N GLU A 1184 44.54 -34.09 9.89
CA GLU A 1184 44.10 -34.49 8.52
C GLU A 1184 42.64 -34.24 8.05
N GLY A 1185 42.49 -33.69 6.83
CA GLY A 1185 41.18 -33.47 6.21
C GLY A 1185 41.16 -32.93 4.76
N VAL A 1186 41.68 -33.70 3.80
CA VAL A 1186 41.39 -33.63 2.33
C VAL A 1186 41.82 -32.37 1.54
N GLU A 1187 42.95 -32.53 0.85
CA GLU A 1187 43.23 -32.34 -0.60
C GLU A 1187 42.51 -31.27 -1.47
N ASN A 1188 43.30 -30.72 -2.40
CA ASN A 1188 42.94 -29.70 -3.41
C ASN A 1188 42.11 -30.26 -4.60
N GLU A 1189 41.39 -29.39 -5.31
CA GLU A 1189 41.72 -29.01 -6.71
C GLU A 1189 40.99 -27.70 -7.15
N PRO A 1190 41.42 -27.02 -8.24
CA PRO A 1190 40.95 -25.67 -8.60
C PRO A 1190 39.93 -25.63 -9.75
N LEU A 1191 38.99 -24.69 -9.70
CA LEU A 1191 38.05 -24.38 -10.79
C LEU A 1191 37.51 -22.94 -10.65
N ASN A 1192 38.00 -21.99 -11.46
CA ASN A 1192 37.43 -20.63 -11.54
C ASN A 1192 37.91 -19.86 -12.79
N ASN A 1193 37.61 -20.38 -14.00
CA ASN A 1193 38.07 -19.78 -15.26
C ASN A 1193 37.07 -19.97 -16.44
N GLU A 1194 35.80 -20.24 -16.14
CA GLU A 1194 34.78 -20.68 -17.12
C GLU A 1194 33.41 -20.04 -16.84
N LEU A 1195 33.39 -18.83 -16.23
CA LEU A 1195 32.16 -18.12 -15.84
C LEU A 1195 32.19 -16.60 -16.12
N MET A 1196 33.15 -16.13 -16.92
CA MET A 1196 33.33 -14.71 -17.29
C MET A 1196 33.20 -14.46 -18.79
N ASP A 1197 33.62 -15.42 -19.62
CA ASP A 1197 33.63 -15.27 -21.08
C ASP A 1197 32.20 -15.40 -21.66
N GLU A 1198 31.38 -16.33 -21.14
CA GLU A 1198 30.02 -16.60 -21.65
C GLU A 1198 28.99 -15.50 -21.30
N LEU A 1199 29.27 -14.64 -20.30
CA LEU A 1199 28.37 -13.55 -19.88
C LEU A 1199 28.64 -12.20 -20.58
N THR A 1200 29.65 -12.14 -21.46
CA THR A 1200 30.10 -10.89 -22.10
C THR A 1200 29.60 -10.76 -23.54
N ASP A 1201 29.55 -11.87 -24.28
CA ASP A 1201 29.18 -11.87 -25.71
C ASP A 1201 27.65 -11.72 -25.91
N GLU A 1202 26.82 -12.40 -25.11
CA GLU A 1202 25.36 -12.44 -25.31
C GLU A 1202 24.64 -11.11 -24.96
N LEU A 1203 25.29 -10.22 -24.19
CA LEU A 1203 24.71 -8.94 -23.75
C LEU A 1203 25.08 -7.73 -24.63
N THR A 1204 25.90 -7.93 -25.66
CA THR A 1204 26.43 -6.84 -26.51
C THR A 1204 25.73 -6.74 -27.87
N ASP A 1205 25.38 -7.88 -28.48
CA ASP A 1205 24.84 -7.92 -29.84
C ASP A 1205 23.33 -7.57 -29.91
N GLU A 1206 22.50 -8.03 -28.96
CA GLU A 1206 21.03 -7.88 -29.05
C GLU A 1206 20.52 -6.45 -28.75
N LEU A 1207 21.33 -5.61 -28.10
CA LEU A 1207 20.94 -4.24 -27.69
C LEU A 1207 21.35 -3.13 -28.67
N THR A 1208 21.97 -3.47 -29.80
CA THR A 1208 22.53 -2.48 -30.75
C THR A 1208 21.68 -2.33 -32.02
N ASP A 1209 21.04 -3.40 -32.50
CA ASP A 1209 20.31 -3.39 -33.78
C ASP A 1209 18.90 -2.79 -33.67
N GLU A 1210 18.17 -3.00 -32.56
CA GLU A 1210 16.73 -2.65 -32.46
C GLU A 1210 16.45 -1.13 -32.30
N LEU A 1211 17.47 -0.30 -32.02
CA LEU A 1211 17.33 1.14 -31.79
C LEU A 1211 17.70 2.04 -32.98
N THR A 1212 18.02 1.48 -34.15
CA THR A 1212 18.53 2.26 -35.30
C THR A 1212 17.52 2.42 -36.45
N ASP A 1213 16.60 1.46 -36.65
CA ASP A 1213 15.75 1.40 -37.86
C ASP A 1213 14.41 2.16 -37.77
N GLU A 1214 13.90 2.52 -36.58
CA GLU A 1214 12.57 3.14 -36.41
C GLU A 1214 12.58 4.69 -36.39
N SER A 1215 13.45 5.35 -37.18
CA SER A 1215 13.54 6.83 -37.18
C SER A 1215 13.68 7.55 -38.53
N THR A 1216 13.65 6.84 -39.66
CA THR A 1216 13.58 7.45 -40.99
C THR A 1216 12.77 6.65 -42.03
N ASP A 1217 11.48 6.97 -42.18
CA ASP A 1217 10.87 7.13 -43.51
C ASP A 1217 9.49 7.86 -43.42
N GLU A 1218 8.91 8.15 -44.59
CA GLU A 1218 7.57 8.77 -44.82
C GLU A 1218 7.34 10.24 -44.37
N LEU A 1219 7.98 11.18 -45.08
CA LEU A 1219 7.36 12.47 -45.42
C LEU A 1219 7.13 12.58 -46.94
N PRO A 1220 5.88 12.77 -47.41
CA PRO A 1220 5.62 13.13 -48.80
C PRO A 1220 5.61 14.66 -48.99
N ASP A 1221 6.53 15.17 -49.82
CA ASP A 1221 6.53 16.54 -50.32
C ASP A 1221 5.21 16.89 -51.04
N ASN A 1222 4.75 18.14 -50.91
CA ASN A 1222 4.48 19.05 -52.05
C ASN A 1222 3.91 20.42 -51.64
N GLY A 1223 4.19 21.45 -52.45
CA GLY A 1223 3.20 22.50 -52.71
C GLY A 1223 3.37 23.85 -52.00
N SER A 1224 4.45 24.55 -52.31
CA SER A 1224 4.61 26.02 -52.18
C SER A 1224 3.35 26.86 -52.49
N ASP A 1225 3.14 27.96 -51.77
CA ASP A 1225 3.42 29.30 -52.34
C ASP A 1225 3.61 30.40 -51.27
N ALA A 1226 4.07 31.59 -51.69
CA ALA A 1226 4.62 32.63 -50.81
C ALA A 1226 3.71 33.87 -50.57
N VAL A 1227 4.01 34.66 -49.51
CA VAL A 1227 4.13 36.14 -49.54
C VAL A 1227 4.74 36.69 -48.22
N ARG A 1228 5.21 37.94 -48.22
CA ARG A 1228 6.06 38.58 -47.19
C ARG A 1228 5.30 39.28 -46.04
N PRO A 1229 5.93 39.50 -44.86
CA PRO A 1229 5.37 40.25 -43.74
C PRO A 1229 5.69 41.76 -43.75
N VAL A 1230 4.81 42.57 -43.15
CA VAL A 1230 5.00 43.96 -42.69
C VAL A 1230 3.99 44.26 -41.54
N PRO A 1231 4.15 45.35 -40.75
CA PRO A 1231 3.92 45.33 -39.28
C PRO A 1231 2.65 46.08 -38.81
N PRO A 1232 2.32 46.12 -37.50
CA PRO A 1232 1.05 46.65 -37.00
C PRO A 1232 1.07 48.16 -36.71
N ASP A 1233 -0.08 48.83 -36.87
CA ASP A 1233 -0.45 50.01 -36.07
C ASP A 1233 -1.97 50.27 -36.04
N ARG A 1234 -2.40 51.25 -35.22
CA ARG A 1234 -3.79 51.60 -34.78
C ARG A 1234 -4.53 52.60 -35.73
N PRO A 1235 -5.75 53.12 -35.42
CA PRO A 1235 -7.00 52.58 -34.81
C PRO A 1235 -8.24 52.83 -35.73
N VAL A 1236 -9.41 53.27 -35.18
CA VAL A 1236 -10.68 53.77 -35.81
C VAL A 1236 -11.75 52.68 -36.07
N GLU A 1237 -13.08 52.91 -36.06
CA GLU A 1237 -14.04 53.67 -35.19
C GLU A 1237 -15.48 53.48 -35.75
N ASN A 1238 -16.40 52.87 -34.98
CA ASN A 1238 -17.89 52.93 -35.06
C ASN A 1238 -18.67 52.55 -36.36
N GLN A 1239 -19.97 52.28 -36.15
CA GLN A 1239 -21.10 52.15 -37.12
C GLN A 1239 -21.13 50.92 -38.04
N ASP A 1240 -22.26 50.22 -38.26
CA ASP A 1240 -23.60 50.20 -37.63
C ASP A 1240 -24.24 48.82 -37.91
N GLU A 1241 -25.10 48.27 -37.02
CA GLU A 1241 -26.22 47.37 -37.39
C GLU A 1241 -27.20 47.14 -36.20
N GLU A 1242 -28.46 46.82 -36.49
CA GLU A 1242 -29.61 46.90 -35.55
C GLU A 1242 -30.03 45.56 -34.90
N PRO A 1243 -30.63 45.57 -33.69
CA PRO A 1243 -31.23 44.37 -33.07
C PRO A 1243 -32.67 44.11 -33.56
N VAL A 1244 -33.06 42.83 -33.63
CA VAL A 1244 -34.43 42.41 -34.00
C VAL A 1244 -35.15 41.78 -32.79
N GLU A 1245 -36.36 42.27 -32.49
CA GLU A 1245 -37.19 41.80 -31.38
C GLU A 1245 -38.04 40.55 -31.74
N PRO A 1246 -38.37 39.68 -30.76
CA PRO A 1246 -39.32 38.58 -30.96
C PRO A 1246 -40.79 39.05 -30.94
N THR A 1247 -41.61 38.54 -31.85
CA THR A 1247 -43.05 38.86 -31.95
C THR A 1247 -43.92 37.79 -31.25
N PRO A 1248 -44.96 38.16 -30.47
CA PRO A 1248 -45.78 37.21 -29.71
C PRO A 1248 -46.94 36.60 -30.51
N LEU A 1249 -47.58 35.56 -29.95
CA LEU A 1249 -48.87 35.01 -30.41
C LEU A 1249 -49.92 35.05 -29.29
N THR A 1250 -51.19 35.05 -29.71
CA THR A 1250 -52.33 35.60 -28.94
C THR A 1250 -53.21 34.58 -28.24
N LEU A 1251 -53.82 35.02 -27.13
CA LEU A 1251 -55.02 34.42 -26.52
C LEU A 1251 -56.30 35.05 -27.13
N GLU A 1252 -57.36 34.25 -27.27
CA GLU A 1252 -58.76 34.69 -27.30
C GLU A 1252 -59.61 33.75 -26.42
N GLU A 1253 -60.73 34.24 -25.92
CA GLU A 1253 -61.48 33.67 -24.79
C GLU A 1253 -62.69 32.82 -25.22
N THR A 1254 -63.18 31.94 -24.31
CA THR A 1254 -64.62 31.94 -23.95
C THR A 1254 -64.91 31.22 -22.63
N LEU A 1255 -65.97 31.67 -21.96
CA LEU A 1255 -66.50 31.26 -20.64
C LEU A 1255 -67.22 29.87 -20.71
N THR A 1256 -67.67 29.19 -19.63
CA THR A 1256 -68.31 29.64 -18.36
C THR A 1256 -68.15 28.65 -17.19
N ASP A 1257 -68.14 29.17 -15.95
CA ASP A 1257 -68.87 28.81 -14.71
C ASP A 1257 -69.18 27.31 -14.39
N GLU A 1258 -69.16 26.78 -13.15
CA GLU A 1258 -69.69 27.32 -11.87
C GLU A 1258 -68.94 26.84 -10.58
N GLU A 1259 -69.07 27.64 -9.52
CA GLU A 1259 -69.07 27.40 -8.05
C GLU A 1259 -68.07 26.47 -7.29
N LEU A 1260 -67.49 27.09 -6.25
CA LEU A 1260 -66.87 26.55 -5.00
C LEU A 1260 -67.96 25.97 -4.04
N PRO A 1261 -67.67 25.30 -2.87
CA PRO A 1261 -66.54 25.59 -1.96
C PRO A 1261 -65.91 24.45 -1.11
N GLU A 1262 -64.78 24.82 -0.48
CA GLU A 1262 -64.32 24.52 0.91
C GLU A 1262 -64.59 23.15 1.57
N GLU A 1263 -63.52 22.40 1.86
CA GLU A 1263 -62.88 22.43 3.21
C GLU A 1263 -61.37 22.17 3.11
#